data_AF-B2IE70-F1
#
_entry.id   AF-B2IE70-F1
#
_cell.length_a   1.000
_cell.length_b   1.000
_cell.length_c   1.000
_cell.angle_alpha   90.00
_cell.angle_beta   90.00
_cell.angle_gamma   90.00
#
_symmetry.space_group_name_H-M   'P 1'
#
loop_
_entity.id
_entity.type
_entity.pdbx_description
1 polymer ?
#
loop_
_entity_poly.entity_id
_entity_poly.type
_entity_poly.pdbx_seq_one_letter_code
_entity_poly.pdbx_strand_id
1 'polypeptide(L)'
;MNTMLRKDNVARENASSCGKPEKDVPPGPHAPVESRPSSDRTLSQKFLMTALDYHRAGRLDQAADLYQRILLAEPDHFLCLHHLGLIAHQKGDLDTAIAWIEKAIRVKPDYAEALANLAALYRAKGLLTQAVETGRTAVLHGQDHVPAHCNLGGALEDQGEWEAALACYRRAVAINPAFIEGAMNAANVLRRLHRHEEALQTCEALIACRPDAAEPHMVLGNILRDLGQFDAALAAYEQALALRPDFAPVYNSLGNLLQRRGQYQEAHDAYATAIQLQPNLAQAHAGLGVTLDSLGHPDQAIEAFRMALVYDPKRIDLRLWLHHRRRAICDWTGIMEEEAELLRLFKTEPHVGAPFPLISMDTSAAEQYRLCRAFGQSYDNKRQAYTHSPRPRGSRKVRIGYLSNDFYRHATALLMVELFERHDRDQFEIIAYSHGPDDSSELALRTREAFDRFVDIRALSDTEAAALIHREEIDILVDLKGYTNDARTAILGLRPAPIQVNFIGFPGTMGVDFIDYIIADAFVLPMDQQPFFSEKIVHMPFSYQPNDTRRMIADLTPTRADCGLPEDGFVFCCFNNSYKLTPVFFDLWMRLLQAVPGSVFWLLESGPLVRENLQHEAEKRGIDPNRLVFAPRIAIPDHLARHRLADLFLDCLPYNAHTTTSDALWAGLPVLTCAGETFAGRVAGSLLQAVGLPELITTSLADYEARALHLARNPEDLRILRQTLLRQRKSAPLFDIALYTRHLESAYRQMWTRFEDGLAPEAFAVAPAAPEKDTASDAYKEAHIAKTATVARITFETCPLCQGSHHEPLLVADVTRDPLYRSILPDKVEWRRCQDCGHVFAEGHFSPIVQSTHFARTLPAEAVGHDMEKRRLQSGAIVERMDHWLPAAKGAWLDVGFGDASLLFAAEEWGFDPVGLEHRKAHADILAGLGYEAHQGEIIDHDWPERFSVISLSRSLERMADPRLGLRTARRFLRRDGALFLSMRNRGTMVWRLLEINQDNPYWGDLRAVHLFDRERISAVLIEENFRPLSFMIDERYPLGMGIIAVRDDFPLHADQTMNTPASRGSAPDFALMDTERDTDERPH
;
A
#
# COMPACT_ATOMS: atom_id res chain seq x y z
N MET A 1 -14.39 -47.95 -33.29
CA MET A 1 -15.58 -48.73 -33.73
C MET A 1 -16.70 -47.73 -33.97
N ASN A 2 -16.79 -47.18 -35.18
CA ASN A 2 -17.72 -47.59 -36.26
C ASN A 2 -19.19 -47.51 -35.79
N THR A 3 -20.09 -46.71 -36.36
CA THR A 3 -20.15 -46.20 -37.75
C THR A 3 -21.31 -45.19 -37.92
N MET A 4 -21.08 -44.17 -38.77
CA MET A 4 -22.00 -43.61 -39.81
C MET A 4 -23.28 -42.84 -39.40
N LEU A 5 -23.78 -41.80 -40.10
CA LEU A 5 -23.41 -41.07 -41.31
C LEU A 5 -24.30 -39.80 -41.43
N ARG A 6 -23.70 -38.71 -41.94
CA ARG A 6 -24.17 -37.63 -42.87
C ARG A 6 -25.62 -37.09 -42.78
N LYS A 7 -25.87 -35.77 -42.61
CA LYS A 7 -25.55 -34.57 -43.43
C LYS A 7 -26.54 -34.26 -44.59
N ASP A 8 -26.88 -32.97 -44.64
CA ASP A 8 -27.24 -32.11 -45.79
C ASP A 8 -28.70 -32.19 -46.31
N ASN A 9 -29.37 -31.15 -46.79
CA ASN A 9 -29.30 -29.68 -46.73
C ASN A 9 -30.50 -29.13 -47.56
N VAL A 10 -31.05 -27.98 -47.14
CA VAL A 10 -31.44 -26.80 -47.97
C VAL A 10 -32.69 -26.79 -48.91
N ALA A 11 -33.31 -25.59 -48.89
CA ALA A 11 -34.23 -24.89 -49.84
C ALA A 11 -35.75 -25.06 -49.63
N ARG A 12 -36.53 -24.03 -49.22
CA ARG A 12 -36.94 -22.72 -49.83
C ARG A 12 -37.95 -22.85 -50.99
N GLU A 13 -39.17 -22.33 -50.76
CA GLU A 13 -40.06 -21.49 -51.62
C GLU A 13 -41.53 -21.62 -51.11
N ASN A 14 -42.14 -20.59 -50.50
CA ASN A 14 -42.87 -19.42 -51.04
C ASN A 14 -44.40 -19.61 -51.30
N ALA A 15 -45.17 -18.78 -50.57
CA ALA A 15 -46.37 -18.00 -50.97
C ALA A 15 -47.82 -18.51 -50.80
N SER A 16 -48.57 -17.72 -49.99
CA SER A 16 -50.02 -17.38 -50.04
C SER A 16 -51.02 -18.49 -49.64
N SER A 17 -52.17 -18.26 -48.98
CA SER A 17 -53.07 -17.10 -48.94
C SER A 17 -54.07 -17.19 -47.75
N CYS A 18 -54.76 -16.07 -47.51
CA CYS A 18 -55.90 -15.75 -46.62
C CYS A 18 -56.80 -16.87 -46.05
N GLY A 19 -57.24 -16.67 -44.79
CA GLY A 19 -58.49 -17.19 -44.23
C GLY A 19 -58.65 -16.89 -42.73
N LYS A 20 -59.53 -15.96 -42.38
CA LYS A 20 -59.98 -15.63 -41.00
C LYS A 20 -61.16 -16.55 -40.57
N PRO A 21 -61.61 -16.54 -39.29
CA PRO A 21 -61.91 -17.72 -38.50
C PRO A 21 -63.38 -18.16 -38.49
N GLU A 22 -63.62 -19.45 -38.22
CA GLU A 22 -64.93 -20.00 -37.87
C GLU A 22 -65.05 -20.30 -36.37
N LYS A 23 -66.29 -20.21 -35.90
CA LYS A 23 -66.80 -20.25 -34.52
C LYS A 23 -67.20 -21.67 -34.10
N ASP A 24 -67.63 -21.74 -32.83
CA ASP A 24 -68.50 -22.74 -32.16
C ASP A 24 -67.71 -23.80 -31.37
N VAL A 25 -68.07 -24.26 -30.15
CA VAL A 25 -69.39 -24.53 -29.52
C VAL A 25 -69.20 -24.56 -27.97
N PRO A 26 -70.19 -24.21 -27.13
CA PRO A 26 -70.12 -24.29 -25.65
C PRO A 26 -70.49 -25.69 -25.08
N PRO A 27 -70.05 -26.05 -23.85
CA PRO A 27 -70.39 -27.34 -23.24
C PRO A 27 -71.79 -27.33 -22.58
N GLY A 28 -72.52 -28.44 -22.74
CA GLY A 28 -73.90 -28.65 -22.27
C GLY A 28 -74.06 -28.94 -20.76
N PRO A 29 -75.32 -29.08 -20.28
CA PRO A 29 -75.64 -29.03 -18.86
C PRO A 29 -75.48 -30.38 -18.13
N HIS A 30 -75.22 -30.25 -16.83
CA HIS A 30 -74.97 -31.29 -15.82
C HIS A 30 -76.04 -32.40 -15.74
N ALA A 31 -75.57 -33.65 -15.66
CA ALA A 31 -76.34 -34.80 -15.17
C ALA A 31 -76.31 -34.86 -13.61
N PRO A 32 -77.31 -35.46 -12.94
CA PRO A 32 -77.37 -35.49 -11.48
C PRO A 32 -76.39 -36.51 -10.89
N VAL A 33 -75.74 -36.11 -9.79
CA VAL A 33 -74.81 -36.95 -9.01
C VAL A 33 -75.61 -37.93 -8.15
N GLU A 34 -75.41 -39.23 -8.36
CA GLU A 34 -75.87 -40.30 -7.47
C GLU A 34 -75.12 -40.26 -6.12
N SER A 35 -75.87 -40.41 -5.02
CA SER A 35 -75.33 -40.47 -3.65
C SER A 35 -74.63 -41.81 -3.38
N ARG A 36 -73.30 -41.78 -3.15
CA ARG A 36 -72.50 -42.90 -2.62
C ARG A 36 -72.83 -43.20 -1.14
N PRO A 37 -72.57 -44.44 -0.64
CA PRO A 37 -73.03 -44.91 0.66
C PRO A 37 -72.34 -44.19 1.83
N SER A 38 -73.06 -44.01 2.94
CA SER A 38 -72.60 -43.33 4.16
C SER A 38 -71.41 -44.00 4.88
N SER A 39 -71.10 -45.27 4.57
CA SER A 39 -69.97 -46.01 5.17
C SER A 39 -68.60 -45.52 4.68
N ASP A 40 -68.47 -45.11 3.42
CA ASP A 40 -67.19 -44.66 2.84
C ASP A 40 -66.75 -43.29 3.38
N ARG A 41 -67.69 -42.36 3.57
CA ARG A 41 -67.39 -41.03 4.14
C ARG A 41 -66.87 -41.10 5.58
N THR A 42 -67.38 -42.06 6.36
CA THR A 42 -66.95 -42.26 7.75
C THR A 42 -65.52 -42.84 7.81
N LEU A 43 -65.16 -43.67 6.82
CA LEU A 43 -63.82 -44.23 6.68
C LEU A 43 -62.81 -43.17 6.18
N SER A 44 -63.18 -42.35 5.18
CA SER A 44 -62.38 -41.20 4.72
C SER A 44 -62.06 -40.22 5.87
N GLN A 45 -63.03 -39.91 6.73
CA GLN A 45 -62.81 -39.03 7.89
C GLN A 45 -61.83 -39.63 8.92
N LYS A 46 -61.91 -40.94 9.17
CA LYS A 46 -60.97 -41.63 10.09
C LYS A 46 -59.55 -41.66 9.52
N PHE A 47 -59.40 -41.91 8.22
CA PHE A 47 -58.12 -41.83 7.54
C PHE A 47 -57.56 -40.40 7.52
N LEU A 48 -58.41 -39.38 7.32
CA LEU A 48 -57.99 -37.98 7.34
C LEU A 48 -57.42 -37.59 8.71
N MET A 49 -58.10 -37.97 9.80
CA MET A 49 -57.61 -37.71 11.16
C MET A 49 -56.26 -38.39 11.42
N THR A 50 -56.13 -39.65 10.98
CA THR A 50 -54.89 -40.42 11.14
C THR A 50 -53.74 -39.83 10.30
N ALA A 51 -54.04 -39.34 9.09
CA ALA A 51 -53.08 -38.67 8.21
C ALA A 51 -52.58 -37.35 8.82
N LEU A 52 -53.47 -36.56 9.42
CA LEU A 52 -53.12 -35.34 10.13
C LEU A 52 -52.24 -35.63 11.36
N ASP A 53 -52.54 -36.69 12.12
CA ASP A 53 -51.72 -37.10 13.26
C ASP A 53 -50.32 -37.57 12.82
N TYR A 54 -50.23 -38.35 11.73
CA TYR A 54 -48.93 -38.70 11.15
C TYR A 54 -48.18 -37.49 10.62
N HIS A 55 -48.86 -36.53 10.02
CA HIS A 55 -48.23 -35.30 9.55
C HIS A 55 -47.67 -34.50 10.73
N ARG A 56 -48.46 -34.31 11.80
CA ARG A 56 -48.01 -33.64 13.04
C ARG A 56 -46.86 -34.37 13.73
N ALA A 57 -46.82 -35.69 13.65
CA ALA A 57 -45.74 -36.52 14.21
C ALA A 57 -44.50 -36.60 13.29
N GLY A 58 -44.46 -35.87 12.17
CA GLY A 58 -43.33 -35.89 11.22
C GLY A 58 -43.22 -37.17 10.39
N ARG A 59 -44.23 -38.06 10.44
CA ARG A 59 -44.28 -39.31 9.67
C ARG A 59 -44.83 -39.05 8.27
N LEU A 60 -44.07 -38.25 7.50
CA LEU A 60 -44.53 -37.62 6.26
C LEU A 60 -44.95 -38.62 5.18
N ASP A 61 -44.21 -39.72 5.00
CA ASP A 61 -44.56 -40.74 4.01
C ASP A 61 -45.90 -41.41 4.32
N GLN A 62 -46.13 -41.72 5.60
CA GLN A 62 -47.35 -42.39 6.04
C GLN A 62 -48.56 -41.46 6.02
N ALA A 63 -48.35 -40.16 6.27
CA ALA A 63 -49.36 -39.14 6.06
C ALA A 63 -49.70 -38.99 4.56
N ALA A 64 -48.68 -38.92 3.69
CA ALA A 64 -48.87 -38.79 2.25
C ALA A 64 -49.63 -39.98 1.65
N ASP A 65 -49.29 -41.22 2.05
CA ASP A 65 -49.99 -42.43 1.60
C ASP A 65 -51.48 -42.38 1.95
N LEU A 66 -51.83 -41.94 3.17
CA LEU A 66 -53.22 -41.81 3.59
C LEU A 66 -53.96 -40.70 2.85
N TYR A 67 -53.34 -39.54 2.64
CA TYR A 67 -53.94 -38.47 1.83
C TYR A 67 -54.18 -38.92 0.38
N GLN A 68 -53.23 -39.63 -0.24
CA GLN A 68 -53.40 -40.17 -1.59
C GLN A 68 -54.51 -41.21 -1.66
N ARG A 69 -54.64 -42.09 -0.66
CA ARG A 69 -55.75 -43.06 -0.58
C ARG A 69 -57.12 -42.39 -0.48
N ILE A 70 -57.21 -41.26 0.24
CA ILE A 70 -58.46 -40.47 0.28
C ILE A 70 -58.74 -39.85 -1.10
N LEU A 71 -57.71 -39.34 -1.79
CA LEU A 71 -57.86 -38.79 -3.14
C LEU A 71 -58.29 -39.82 -4.20
N LEU A 72 -58.02 -41.12 -4.02
CA LEU A 72 -58.55 -42.16 -4.90
C LEU A 72 -60.09 -42.25 -4.84
N ALA A 73 -60.67 -42.00 -3.66
CA ALA A 73 -62.12 -42.00 -3.48
C ALA A 73 -62.74 -40.62 -3.74
N GLU A 74 -62.03 -39.56 -3.40
CA GLU A 74 -62.45 -38.15 -3.45
C GLU A 74 -61.35 -37.28 -4.11
N PRO A 75 -61.25 -37.25 -5.46
CA PRO A 75 -60.13 -36.62 -6.18
C PRO A 75 -59.95 -35.12 -5.93
N ASP A 76 -61.03 -34.42 -5.58
CA ASP A 76 -61.05 -32.98 -5.31
C ASP A 76 -61.07 -32.66 -3.80
N HIS A 77 -60.63 -33.58 -2.93
CA HIS A 77 -60.63 -33.35 -1.49
C HIS A 77 -59.59 -32.28 -1.09
N PHE A 78 -60.05 -31.03 -0.90
CA PHE A 78 -59.24 -29.85 -0.63
C PHE A 78 -58.10 -30.05 0.38
N LEU A 79 -58.40 -30.55 1.59
CA LEU A 79 -57.37 -30.70 2.65
C LEU A 79 -56.28 -31.70 2.27
N CYS A 80 -56.62 -32.77 1.54
CA CYS A 80 -55.64 -33.78 1.14
C CYS A 80 -54.70 -33.20 0.07
N LEU A 81 -55.24 -32.44 -0.89
CA LEU A 81 -54.46 -31.72 -1.90
C LEU A 81 -53.53 -30.69 -1.24
N HIS A 82 -54.05 -29.88 -0.31
CA HIS A 82 -53.27 -28.86 0.41
C HIS A 82 -52.16 -29.48 1.26
N HIS A 83 -52.46 -30.51 2.08
CA HIS A 83 -51.47 -31.17 2.93
C HIS A 83 -50.44 -31.99 2.15
N LEU A 84 -50.79 -32.59 1.01
CA LEU A 84 -49.79 -33.20 0.11
C LEU A 84 -48.83 -32.16 -0.46
N GLY A 85 -49.33 -30.96 -0.77
CA GLY A 85 -48.49 -29.83 -1.16
C GLY A 85 -47.53 -29.41 -0.04
N LEU A 86 -48.02 -29.33 1.20
CA LEU A 86 -47.19 -29.03 2.36
C LEU A 86 -46.15 -30.12 2.64
N ILE A 87 -46.50 -31.41 2.50
CA ILE A 87 -45.55 -32.51 2.64
C ILE A 87 -44.47 -32.45 1.56
N ALA A 88 -44.85 -32.21 0.30
CA ALA A 88 -43.90 -32.06 -0.79
C ALA A 88 -42.94 -30.89 -0.52
N HIS A 89 -43.45 -29.76 -0.01
CA HIS A 89 -42.63 -28.63 0.41
C HIS A 89 -41.65 -29.01 1.53
N GLN A 90 -42.12 -29.73 2.57
CA GLN A 90 -41.28 -30.21 3.67
C GLN A 90 -40.19 -31.18 3.21
N LYS A 91 -40.40 -31.88 2.09
CA LYS A 91 -39.40 -32.75 1.45
C LYS A 91 -38.47 -32.02 0.48
N GLY A 92 -38.67 -30.71 0.27
CA GLY A 92 -37.88 -29.89 -0.66
C GLY A 92 -38.30 -29.98 -2.13
N ASP A 93 -39.39 -30.69 -2.45
CA ASP A 93 -39.90 -30.79 -3.83
C ASP A 93 -40.88 -29.65 -4.11
N LEU A 94 -40.34 -28.50 -4.51
CA LEU A 94 -41.10 -27.28 -4.78
C LEU A 94 -42.07 -27.45 -5.96
N ASP A 95 -41.70 -28.20 -7.00
CA ASP A 95 -42.54 -28.39 -8.18
C ASP A 95 -43.79 -29.20 -7.85
N THR A 96 -43.62 -30.31 -7.14
CA THR A 96 -44.75 -31.13 -6.68
C THR A 96 -45.58 -30.37 -5.64
N ALA A 97 -44.96 -29.58 -4.77
CA ALA A 97 -45.67 -28.75 -3.80
C ALA A 97 -46.59 -27.73 -4.48
N ILE A 98 -46.07 -26.97 -5.45
CA ILE A 98 -46.83 -26.00 -6.24
C ILE A 98 -47.98 -26.70 -6.96
N ALA A 99 -47.71 -27.81 -7.63
CA ALA A 99 -48.74 -28.54 -8.39
C ALA A 99 -49.90 -29.02 -7.51
N TRP A 100 -49.62 -29.50 -6.29
CA TRP A 100 -50.66 -29.92 -5.35
C TRP A 100 -51.45 -28.74 -4.76
N ILE A 101 -50.77 -27.66 -4.39
CA ILE A 101 -51.44 -26.47 -3.84
C ILE A 101 -52.28 -25.76 -4.92
N GLU A 102 -51.82 -25.69 -6.17
CA GLU A 102 -52.61 -25.19 -7.31
C GLU A 102 -53.87 -26.04 -7.57
N LYS A 103 -53.80 -27.37 -7.37
CA LYS A 103 -55.00 -28.22 -7.40
C LYS A 103 -55.95 -27.91 -6.24
N ALA A 104 -55.42 -27.72 -5.03
CA ALA A 104 -56.23 -27.34 -3.87
C ALA A 104 -56.94 -26.00 -4.09
N ILE A 105 -56.24 -24.99 -4.62
CA ILE A 105 -56.79 -23.66 -4.92
C ILE A 105 -57.84 -23.72 -6.03
N ARG A 106 -57.71 -24.61 -7.02
CA ARG A 106 -58.78 -24.83 -8.03
C ARG A 106 -60.09 -25.31 -7.39
N VAL A 107 -60.02 -26.11 -6.34
CA VAL A 107 -61.21 -26.57 -5.59
C VAL A 107 -61.76 -25.44 -4.72
N LYS A 108 -60.89 -24.70 -4.03
CA LYS A 108 -61.27 -23.59 -3.15
C LYS A 108 -60.43 -22.33 -3.42
N PRO A 109 -60.84 -21.48 -4.39
CA PRO A 109 -60.03 -20.35 -4.86
C PRO A 109 -59.85 -19.21 -3.86
N ASP A 110 -60.73 -19.12 -2.85
CA ASP A 110 -60.80 -18.05 -1.86
C ASP A 110 -60.14 -18.41 -0.52
N TYR A 111 -59.45 -19.55 -0.43
CA TYR A 111 -58.82 -19.98 0.82
C TYR A 111 -57.47 -19.29 1.04
N ALA A 112 -57.47 -18.25 1.87
CA ALA A 112 -56.32 -17.37 2.12
C ALA A 112 -55.03 -18.11 2.52
N GLU A 113 -55.11 -19.18 3.34
CA GLU A 113 -53.93 -19.93 3.78
C GLU A 113 -53.28 -20.73 2.63
N ALA A 114 -54.07 -21.33 1.73
CA ALA A 114 -53.51 -22.03 0.56
C ALA A 114 -52.88 -21.04 -0.43
N LEU A 115 -53.51 -19.89 -0.64
CA LEU A 115 -52.95 -18.80 -1.45
C LEU A 115 -51.65 -18.24 -0.84
N ALA A 116 -51.61 -18.04 0.48
CA ALA A 116 -50.41 -17.57 1.19
C ALA A 116 -49.25 -18.57 1.07
N ASN A 117 -49.54 -19.87 1.19
CA ASN A 117 -48.54 -20.92 1.02
C ASN A 117 -48.06 -21.01 -0.44
N LEU A 118 -48.95 -20.86 -1.42
CA LEU A 118 -48.57 -20.81 -2.83
C LEU A 118 -47.67 -19.60 -3.15
N ALA A 119 -47.99 -18.43 -2.59
CA ALA A 119 -47.15 -17.24 -2.73
C ALA A 119 -45.73 -17.49 -2.18
N ALA A 120 -45.62 -18.13 -1.01
CA ALA A 120 -44.33 -18.51 -0.44
C ALA A 120 -43.57 -19.52 -1.32
N LEU A 121 -44.25 -20.50 -1.92
CA LEU A 121 -43.63 -21.46 -2.84
C LEU A 121 -43.15 -20.82 -4.15
N TYR A 122 -43.94 -19.93 -4.74
CA TYR A 122 -43.50 -19.17 -5.92
C TYR A 122 -42.30 -18.29 -5.59
N ARG A 123 -42.30 -17.64 -4.42
CA ARG A 123 -41.15 -16.88 -3.93
C ARG A 123 -39.91 -17.77 -3.79
N ALA A 124 -40.02 -18.94 -3.14
CA ALA A 124 -38.93 -19.89 -2.98
C ALA A 124 -38.37 -20.41 -4.33
N LYS A 125 -39.22 -20.50 -5.36
CA LYS A 125 -38.83 -20.87 -6.73
C LYS A 125 -38.24 -19.69 -7.54
N GLY A 126 -38.27 -18.47 -7.01
CA GLY A 126 -37.82 -17.25 -7.69
C GLY A 126 -38.85 -16.65 -8.66
N LEU A 127 -40.08 -17.13 -8.64
CA LEU A 127 -41.19 -16.65 -9.49
C LEU A 127 -41.86 -15.43 -8.82
N LEU A 128 -41.10 -14.35 -8.66
CA LEU A 128 -41.47 -13.21 -7.82
C LEU A 128 -42.78 -12.53 -8.24
N THR A 129 -43.02 -12.37 -9.53
CA THR A 129 -44.27 -11.77 -10.04
C THR A 129 -45.49 -12.59 -9.62
N GLN A 130 -45.43 -13.92 -9.82
CA GLN A 130 -46.51 -14.82 -9.42
C GLN A 130 -46.68 -14.85 -7.89
N ALA A 131 -45.58 -14.77 -7.15
CA ALA A 131 -45.59 -14.69 -5.69
C ALA A 131 -46.34 -13.45 -5.20
N VAL A 132 -46.06 -12.28 -5.77
CA VAL A 132 -46.74 -11.02 -5.41
C VAL A 132 -48.21 -11.02 -5.81
N GLU A 133 -48.55 -11.47 -7.02
CA GLU A 133 -49.95 -11.56 -7.48
C GLU A 133 -50.78 -12.51 -6.60
N THR A 134 -50.22 -13.68 -6.29
CA THR A 134 -50.87 -14.68 -5.43
C THR A 134 -50.97 -14.17 -3.99
N GLY A 135 -49.93 -13.49 -3.48
CA GLY A 135 -49.92 -12.89 -2.15
C GLY A 135 -50.96 -11.77 -2.00
N ARG A 136 -51.12 -10.90 -3.01
CA ARG A 136 -52.18 -9.87 -3.04
C ARG A 136 -53.56 -10.51 -3.01
N THR A 137 -53.74 -11.62 -3.74
CA THR A 137 -54.98 -12.39 -3.74
C THR A 137 -55.25 -13.03 -2.37
N ALA A 138 -54.22 -13.56 -1.71
CA ALA A 138 -54.32 -14.11 -0.35
C ALA A 138 -54.80 -13.05 0.66
N VAL A 139 -54.23 -11.85 0.60
CA VAL A 139 -54.63 -10.72 1.46
C VAL A 139 -56.04 -10.23 1.14
N LEU A 140 -56.45 -10.23 -0.13
CA LEU A 140 -57.81 -9.84 -0.54
C LEU A 140 -58.87 -10.75 0.09
N HIS A 141 -58.64 -12.07 0.08
CA HIS A 141 -59.57 -13.06 0.64
C HIS A 141 -59.42 -13.27 2.16
N GLY A 142 -58.34 -12.77 2.76
CA GLY A 142 -58.09 -12.86 4.20
C GLY A 142 -57.42 -11.58 4.72
N GLN A 143 -58.19 -10.51 4.89
CA GLN A 143 -57.66 -9.19 5.27
C GLN A 143 -56.94 -9.18 6.64
N ASP A 144 -57.34 -10.08 7.55
CA ASP A 144 -56.71 -10.26 8.87
C ASP A 144 -55.84 -11.53 8.94
N HIS A 145 -55.51 -12.15 7.80
CA HIS A 145 -54.68 -13.34 7.76
C HIS A 145 -53.19 -12.97 7.86
N VAL A 146 -52.62 -13.07 9.07
CA VAL A 146 -51.24 -12.67 9.39
C VAL A 146 -50.19 -13.28 8.44
N PRO A 147 -50.16 -14.60 8.16
CA PRO A 147 -49.18 -15.17 7.22
C PRO A 147 -49.32 -14.67 5.78
N ALA A 148 -50.51 -14.24 5.35
CA ALA A 148 -50.71 -13.73 3.99
C ALA A 148 -50.01 -12.38 3.80
N HIS A 149 -50.14 -11.49 4.79
CA HIS A 149 -49.42 -10.21 4.82
C HIS A 149 -47.90 -10.43 4.90
N CYS A 150 -47.44 -11.37 5.73
CA CYS A 150 -46.00 -11.67 5.84
C CYS A 150 -45.42 -12.22 4.52
N ASN A 151 -46.08 -13.20 3.90
CA ASN A 151 -45.61 -13.80 2.65
C ASN A 151 -45.65 -12.83 1.47
N LEU A 152 -46.68 -11.96 1.39
CA LEU A 152 -46.71 -10.87 0.42
C LEU A 152 -45.57 -9.87 0.66
N GLY A 153 -45.32 -9.50 1.92
CA GLY A 153 -44.21 -8.65 2.31
C GLY A 153 -42.87 -9.22 1.84
N GLY A 154 -42.62 -10.50 2.08
CA GLY A 154 -41.39 -11.18 1.62
C GLY A 154 -41.23 -11.21 0.10
N ALA A 155 -42.32 -11.42 -0.64
CA ALA A 155 -42.29 -11.39 -2.10
C ALA A 155 -42.01 -9.98 -2.65
N LEU A 156 -42.57 -8.93 -2.04
CA LEU A 156 -42.30 -7.53 -2.40
C LEU A 156 -40.88 -7.12 -2.02
N GLU A 157 -40.37 -7.60 -0.88
CA GLU A 157 -39.00 -7.35 -0.45
C GLU A 157 -37.98 -7.90 -1.47
N ASP A 158 -38.18 -9.14 -1.94
CA ASP A 158 -37.33 -9.77 -2.95
C ASP A 158 -37.42 -9.07 -4.33
N GLN A 159 -38.50 -8.34 -4.60
CA GLN A 159 -38.63 -7.47 -5.79
C GLN A 159 -37.96 -6.09 -5.62
N GLY A 160 -37.48 -5.75 -4.43
CA GLY A 160 -36.92 -4.43 -4.12
C GLY A 160 -37.95 -3.37 -3.70
N GLU A 161 -39.23 -3.74 -3.57
CA GLU A 161 -40.34 -2.85 -3.19
C GLU A 161 -40.42 -2.71 -1.65
N TRP A 162 -39.36 -2.18 -1.03
CA TRP A 162 -39.15 -2.24 0.42
C TRP A 162 -40.21 -1.49 1.25
N GLU A 163 -40.70 -0.34 0.78
CA GLU A 163 -41.77 0.40 1.47
C GLU A 163 -43.11 -0.36 1.42
N ALA A 164 -43.41 -1.02 0.30
CA ALA A 164 -44.61 -1.86 0.18
C ALA A 164 -44.50 -3.12 1.05
N ALA A 165 -43.31 -3.73 1.11
CA ALA A 165 -43.02 -4.84 2.02
C ALA A 165 -43.20 -4.43 3.48
N LEU A 166 -42.64 -3.27 3.88
CA LEU A 166 -42.79 -2.71 5.22
C LEU A 166 -44.25 -2.48 5.60
N ALA A 167 -45.08 -1.97 4.68
CA ALA A 167 -46.51 -1.80 4.91
C ALA A 167 -47.22 -3.13 5.20
N CYS A 168 -46.88 -4.19 4.46
CA CYS A 168 -47.42 -5.53 4.68
C CYS A 168 -46.99 -6.09 6.05
N TYR A 169 -45.70 -5.97 6.39
CA TYR A 169 -45.20 -6.43 7.70
C TYR A 169 -45.84 -5.65 8.86
N ARG A 170 -45.98 -4.32 8.74
CA ARG A 170 -46.70 -3.50 9.74
C ARG A 170 -48.15 -3.93 9.92
N ARG A 171 -48.83 -4.31 8.84
CA ARG A 171 -50.20 -4.84 8.93
C ARG A 171 -50.23 -6.18 9.68
N ALA A 172 -49.29 -7.09 9.38
CA ALA A 172 -49.16 -8.36 10.09
C ALA A 172 -48.94 -8.17 11.61
N VAL A 173 -48.04 -7.25 11.98
CA VAL A 173 -47.74 -6.90 13.39
C VAL A 173 -48.92 -6.21 14.07
N ALA A 174 -49.66 -5.35 13.36
CA ALA A 174 -50.84 -4.69 13.92
C ALA A 174 -51.97 -5.69 14.25
N ILE A 175 -52.11 -6.76 13.45
CA ILE A 175 -53.08 -7.84 13.70
C ILE A 175 -52.60 -8.74 14.85
N ASN A 176 -51.31 -9.08 14.88
CA ASN A 176 -50.72 -9.89 15.95
C ASN A 176 -49.34 -9.33 16.37
N PRO A 177 -49.27 -8.53 17.45
CA PRO A 177 -48.02 -7.94 17.93
C PRO A 177 -46.97 -8.96 18.39
N ALA A 178 -47.37 -10.17 18.77
CA ALA A 178 -46.46 -11.24 19.20
C ALA A 178 -45.94 -12.12 18.02
N PHE A 179 -46.28 -11.78 16.77
CA PHE A 179 -45.85 -12.50 15.59
C PHE A 179 -44.39 -12.16 15.24
N ILE A 180 -43.48 -13.01 15.72
CA ILE A 180 -42.01 -12.82 15.64
C ILE A 180 -41.55 -12.54 14.21
N GLU A 181 -41.94 -13.37 13.23
CA GLU A 181 -41.47 -13.28 11.85
C GLU A 181 -41.80 -11.92 11.21
N GLY A 182 -43.07 -11.47 11.32
CA GLY A 182 -43.49 -10.19 10.75
C GLY A 182 -42.81 -8.99 11.38
N ALA A 183 -42.63 -8.98 12.71
CA ALA A 183 -41.98 -7.89 13.42
C ALA A 183 -40.46 -7.84 13.14
N MET A 184 -39.79 -8.99 13.09
CA MET A 184 -38.38 -9.06 12.69
C MET A 184 -38.15 -8.62 11.25
N ASN A 185 -39.02 -9.04 10.32
CA ASN A 185 -38.92 -8.64 8.92
C ASN A 185 -39.17 -7.13 8.78
N ALA A 186 -40.14 -6.56 9.50
CA ALA A 186 -40.34 -5.11 9.57
C ALA A 186 -39.07 -4.38 10.07
N ALA A 187 -38.48 -4.84 11.18
CA ALA A 187 -37.27 -4.25 11.74
C ALA A 187 -36.07 -4.35 10.80
N ASN A 188 -35.88 -5.48 10.10
CA ASN A 188 -34.82 -5.65 9.11
C ASN A 188 -35.03 -4.75 7.88
N VAL A 189 -36.26 -4.60 7.37
CA VAL A 189 -36.54 -3.67 6.28
C VAL A 189 -36.32 -2.22 6.70
N LEU A 190 -36.75 -1.83 7.91
CA LEU A 190 -36.45 -0.51 8.48
C LEU A 190 -34.94 -0.27 8.60
N ARG A 191 -34.17 -1.27 9.03
CA ARG A 191 -32.71 -1.22 9.08
C ARG A 191 -32.10 -0.99 7.70
N ARG A 192 -32.57 -1.68 6.66
CA ARG A 192 -32.13 -1.49 5.26
C ARG A 192 -32.53 -0.13 4.68
N LEU A 193 -33.65 0.43 5.12
CA LEU A 193 -34.10 1.78 4.79
C LEU A 193 -33.38 2.87 5.61
N HIS A 194 -32.39 2.52 6.43
CA HIS A 194 -31.68 3.41 7.36
C HIS A 194 -32.58 4.14 8.37
N ARG A 195 -33.77 3.60 8.65
CA ARG A 195 -34.74 4.10 9.66
C ARG A 195 -34.47 3.42 11.00
N HIS A 196 -33.25 3.60 11.51
CA HIS A 196 -32.72 2.83 12.63
C HIS A 196 -33.50 3.02 13.93
N GLU A 197 -34.00 4.22 14.22
CA GLU A 197 -34.83 4.48 15.42
C GLU A 197 -36.16 3.71 15.38
N GLU A 198 -36.84 3.71 14.24
CA GLU A 198 -38.08 2.93 14.07
C GLU A 198 -37.80 1.42 14.13
N ALA A 199 -36.66 0.97 13.60
CA ALA A 199 -36.22 -0.42 13.68
C ALA A 199 -35.99 -0.85 15.14
N LEU A 200 -35.33 0.00 15.93
CA LEU A 200 -35.08 -0.22 17.35
C LEU A 200 -36.40 -0.34 18.13
N GLN A 201 -37.30 0.63 17.97
CA GLN A 201 -38.62 0.61 18.61
C GLN A 201 -39.43 -0.64 18.26
N THR A 202 -39.40 -1.06 16.99
CA THR A 202 -40.09 -2.27 16.52
C THR A 202 -39.52 -3.53 17.18
N CYS A 203 -38.19 -3.62 17.30
CA CYS A 203 -37.51 -4.73 17.97
C CYS A 203 -37.76 -4.77 19.48
N GLU A 204 -37.66 -3.62 20.16
CA GLU A 204 -37.90 -3.51 21.61
C GLU A 204 -39.33 -3.88 21.97
N ALA A 205 -40.32 -3.44 21.17
CA ALA A 205 -41.71 -3.83 21.35
C ALA A 205 -41.90 -5.34 21.18
N LEU A 206 -41.24 -5.97 20.20
CA LEU A 206 -41.29 -7.42 20.02
C LEU A 206 -40.67 -8.17 21.20
N ILE A 207 -39.51 -7.72 21.71
CA ILE A 207 -38.86 -8.31 22.89
C ILE A 207 -39.77 -8.19 24.11
N ALA A 208 -40.44 -7.05 24.30
CA ALA A 208 -41.39 -6.88 25.40
C ALA A 208 -42.59 -7.85 25.30
N CYS A 209 -43.06 -8.15 24.09
CA CYS A 209 -44.12 -9.14 23.87
C CYS A 209 -43.66 -10.58 23.98
N ARG A 210 -42.41 -10.88 23.58
CA ARG A 210 -41.81 -12.23 23.51
C ARG A 210 -40.40 -12.24 24.11
N PRO A 211 -40.28 -12.10 25.45
CA PRO A 211 -38.98 -12.09 26.13
C PRO A 211 -38.29 -13.47 26.13
N ASP A 212 -39.02 -14.52 25.76
CA ASP A 212 -38.55 -15.91 25.64
C ASP A 212 -37.90 -16.21 24.28
N ALA A 213 -37.99 -15.31 23.31
CA ALA A 213 -37.51 -15.54 21.95
C ALA A 213 -36.08 -15.01 21.76
N ALA A 214 -35.19 -15.85 21.21
CA ALA A 214 -33.80 -15.48 20.95
C ALA A 214 -33.65 -14.61 19.68
N GLU A 215 -34.51 -14.80 18.69
CA GLU A 215 -34.42 -14.16 17.38
C GLU A 215 -34.51 -12.62 17.42
N PRO A 216 -35.42 -12.00 18.22
CA PRO A 216 -35.47 -10.55 18.35
C PRO A 216 -34.18 -9.92 18.89
N HIS A 217 -33.50 -10.58 19.83
CA HIS A 217 -32.22 -10.12 20.38
C HIS A 217 -31.10 -10.12 19.33
N MET A 218 -31.09 -11.08 18.41
CA MET A 218 -30.18 -11.07 17.27
C MET A 218 -30.43 -9.87 16.33
N VAL A 219 -31.69 -9.55 16.03
CA VAL A 219 -32.02 -8.40 15.17
C VAL A 219 -31.65 -7.09 15.86
N LEU A 220 -31.92 -6.97 17.17
CA LEU A 220 -31.49 -5.85 17.99
C LEU A 220 -29.97 -5.66 17.92
N GLY A 221 -29.18 -6.73 18.12
CA GLY A 221 -27.72 -6.67 18.03
C GLY A 221 -27.24 -6.21 16.65
N ASN A 222 -27.89 -6.65 15.57
CA ASN A 222 -27.55 -6.20 14.21
C ASN A 222 -27.87 -4.69 14.01
N ILE A 223 -28.99 -4.19 14.53
CA ILE A 223 -29.34 -2.75 14.46
C ILE A 223 -28.34 -1.91 15.25
N LEU A 224 -27.99 -2.33 16.46
CA LEU A 224 -27.02 -1.64 17.32
C LEU A 224 -25.62 -1.63 16.71
N ARG A 225 -25.20 -2.73 16.08
CA ARG A 225 -23.94 -2.78 15.32
C ARG A 225 -23.92 -1.78 14.18
N ASP A 226 -25.01 -1.69 13.41
CA ASP A 226 -25.10 -0.77 12.28
C ASP A 226 -25.12 0.71 12.75
N LEU A 227 -25.57 0.96 13.99
CA LEU A 227 -25.47 2.26 14.69
C LEU A 227 -24.09 2.53 15.33
N GLY A 228 -23.13 1.61 15.23
CA GLY A 228 -21.81 1.72 15.88
C GLY A 228 -21.80 1.48 17.39
N GLN A 229 -22.92 1.08 17.98
CA GLN A 229 -23.05 0.80 19.41
C GLN A 229 -22.59 -0.65 19.72
N PHE A 230 -21.29 -0.89 19.57
CA PHE A 230 -20.72 -2.25 19.56
C PHE A 230 -20.90 -3.03 20.88
N ASP A 231 -20.76 -2.38 22.03
CA ASP A 231 -20.91 -3.07 23.32
C ASP A 231 -22.37 -3.44 23.61
N ALA A 232 -23.32 -2.56 23.23
CA ALA A 232 -24.74 -2.87 23.30
C ALA A 232 -25.13 -3.99 22.33
N ALA A 233 -24.53 -4.01 21.13
CA ALA A 233 -24.71 -5.08 20.16
C ALA A 233 -24.22 -6.43 20.70
N LEU A 234 -23.04 -6.46 21.33
CA LEU A 234 -22.49 -7.65 21.97
C LEU A 234 -23.43 -8.19 23.05
N ALA A 235 -23.89 -7.31 23.96
CA ALA A 235 -24.83 -7.69 25.02
C ALA A 235 -26.14 -8.29 24.45
N ALA A 236 -26.66 -7.73 23.35
CA ALA A 236 -27.84 -8.27 22.68
C ALA A 236 -27.58 -9.68 22.10
N TYR A 237 -26.41 -9.92 21.48
CA TYR A 237 -26.05 -11.27 21.01
C TYR A 237 -25.86 -12.26 22.15
N GLU A 238 -25.26 -11.85 23.28
CA GLU A 238 -25.13 -12.69 24.47
C GLU A 238 -26.50 -13.09 25.04
N GLN A 239 -27.48 -12.17 25.07
CA GLN A 239 -28.84 -12.51 25.48
C GLN A 239 -29.50 -13.52 24.52
N ALA A 240 -29.30 -13.37 23.20
CA ALA A 240 -29.79 -14.34 22.24
C ALA A 240 -29.19 -15.75 22.47
N LEU A 241 -27.89 -15.82 22.76
CA LEU A 241 -27.19 -17.07 23.05
C LEU A 241 -27.55 -17.66 24.44
N ALA A 242 -27.89 -16.82 25.42
CA ALA A 242 -28.38 -17.28 26.72
C ALA A 242 -29.75 -17.97 26.59
N LEU A 243 -30.61 -17.47 25.70
CA LEU A 243 -31.91 -18.08 25.39
C LEU A 243 -31.77 -19.31 24.48
N ARG A 244 -30.82 -19.29 23.53
CA ARG A 244 -30.55 -20.39 22.60
C ARG A 244 -29.05 -20.53 22.30
N PRO A 245 -28.32 -21.41 23.03
CA PRO A 245 -26.87 -21.55 22.88
C PRO A 245 -26.39 -22.11 21.53
N ASP A 246 -27.24 -22.84 20.81
CA ASP A 246 -26.98 -23.48 19.52
C ASP A 246 -27.44 -22.63 18.32
N PHE A 247 -27.61 -21.31 18.51
CA PHE A 247 -28.16 -20.43 17.49
C PHE A 247 -27.10 -19.93 16.49
N ALA A 248 -26.76 -20.77 15.49
CA ALA A 248 -25.69 -20.52 14.51
C ALA A 248 -25.69 -19.10 13.85
N PRO A 249 -26.84 -18.53 13.42
CA PRO A 249 -26.89 -17.17 12.88
C PRO A 249 -26.37 -16.08 13.83
N VAL A 250 -26.51 -16.25 15.15
CA VAL A 250 -25.98 -15.29 16.14
C VAL A 250 -24.47 -15.35 16.18
N TYR A 251 -23.84 -16.53 16.14
CA TYR A 251 -22.39 -16.65 16.05
C TYR A 251 -21.84 -16.04 14.75
N ASN A 252 -22.55 -16.17 13.63
CA ASN A 252 -22.20 -15.45 12.40
C ASN A 252 -22.31 -13.92 12.59
N SER A 253 -23.38 -13.42 13.20
CA SER A 253 -23.52 -11.99 13.50
C SER A 253 -22.47 -11.46 14.48
N LEU A 254 -22.07 -12.28 15.45
CA LEU A 254 -21.01 -12.00 16.40
C LEU A 254 -19.64 -11.94 15.72
N GLY A 255 -19.33 -12.90 14.84
CA GLY A 255 -18.13 -12.87 14.00
C GLY A 255 -18.03 -11.59 13.16
N ASN A 256 -19.15 -11.14 12.59
CA ASN A 256 -19.21 -9.87 11.85
C ASN A 256 -18.94 -8.65 12.73
N LEU A 257 -19.43 -8.64 13.98
CA LEU A 257 -19.16 -7.57 14.95
C LEU A 257 -17.69 -7.55 15.36
N LEU A 258 -17.12 -8.71 15.69
CA LEU A 258 -15.72 -8.86 16.12
C LEU A 258 -14.75 -8.45 15.00
N GLN A 259 -15.05 -8.85 13.76
CA GLN A 259 -14.28 -8.43 12.59
C GLN A 259 -14.26 -6.90 12.43
N ARG A 260 -15.40 -6.22 12.61
CA ARG A 260 -15.47 -4.74 12.58
C ARG A 260 -14.69 -4.07 13.71
N ARG A 261 -14.48 -4.75 14.84
CA ARG A 261 -13.62 -4.31 15.94
C ARG A 261 -12.13 -4.64 15.73
N GLY A 262 -11.77 -5.31 14.64
CA GLY A 262 -10.42 -5.79 14.38
C GLY A 262 -10.01 -7.01 15.22
N GLN A 263 -10.96 -7.66 15.89
CA GLN A 263 -10.76 -8.86 16.72
C GLN A 263 -10.87 -10.12 15.85
N TYR A 264 -9.87 -10.31 14.98
CA TYR A 264 -9.94 -11.33 13.93
C TYR A 264 -9.88 -12.77 14.45
N GLN A 265 -9.14 -13.03 15.54
CA GLN A 265 -9.05 -14.39 16.09
C GLN A 265 -10.38 -14.82 16.71
N GLU A 266 -11.02 -13.94 17.46
CA GLU A 266 -12.33 -14.19 18.07
C GLU A 266 -13.42 -14.27 16.99
N ALA A 267 -13.31 -13.46 15.94
CA ALA A 267 -14.20 -13.56 14.78
C ALA A 267 -14.08 -14.94 14.09
N HIS A 268 -12.86 -15.44 13.92
CA HIS A 268 -12.60 -16.77 13.38
C HIS A 268 -13.32 -17.85 14.20
N ASP A 269 -13.17 -17.83 15.52
CA ASP A 269 -13.76 -18.84 16.41
C ASP A 269 -15.29 -18.78 16.40
N ALA A 270 -15.87 -17.58 16.32
CA ALA A 270 -17.31 -17.39 16.18
C ALA A 270 -17.84 -17.98 14.86
N TYR A 271 -17.17 -17.70 13.72
CA TYR A 271 -17.57 -18.29 12.44
C TYR A 271 -17.39 -19.80 12.40
N ALA A 272 -16.30 -20.33 12.95
CA ALA A 272 -16.08 -21.77 13.07
C ALA A 272 -17.19 -22.45 13.88
N THR A 273 -17.61 -21.83 14.99
CA THR A 273 -18.75 -22.31 15.80
C THR A 273 -20.06 -22.28 15.00
N ALA A 274 -20.31 -21.20 14.25
CA ALA A 274 -21.49 -21.10 13.39
C ALA A 274 -21.53 -22.22 12.32
N ILE A 275 -20.38 -22.53 11.72
CA ILE A 275 -20.24 -23.60 10.72
C ILE A 275 -20.38 -24.98 11.37
N GLN A 276 -19.86 -25.17 12.58
CA GLN A 276 -20.02 -26.44 13.31
C GLN A 276 -21.49 -26.73 13.62
N LEU A 277 -22.24 -25.71 14.05
CA LEU A 277 -23.67 -25.82 14.35
C LEU A 277 -24.52 -25.95 13.07
N GLN A 278 -24.13 -25.24 12.01
CA GLN A 278 -24.82 -25.24 10.73
C GLN A 278 -23.82 -25.25 9.56
N PRO A 279 -23.39 -26.44 9.06
CA PRO A 279 -22.35 -26.55 8.05
C PRO A 279 -22.66 -25.88 6.71
N ASN A 280 -23.94 -25.75 6.36
CA ASN A 280 -24.40 -25.13 5.11
C ASN A 280 -24.63 -23.61 5.20
N LEU A 281 -24.18 -22.95 6.29
CA LEU A 281 -24.36 -21.52 6.48
C LEU A 281 -23.34 -20.73 5.63
N ALA A 282 -23.70 -20.44 4.38
CA ALA A 282 -22.84 -19.77 3.39
C ALA A 282 -22.24 -18.44 3.90
N GLN A 283 -23.00 -17.65 4.66
CA GLN A 283 -22.53 -16.37 5.21
C GLN A 283 -21.39 -16.56 6.22
N ALA A 284 -21.42 -17.62 7.02
CA ALA A 284 -20.37 -17.90 7.99
C ALA A 284 -19.08 -18.35 7.30
N HIS A 285 -19.18 -19.17 6.25
CA HIS A 285 -18.02 -19.52 5.40
C HIS A 285 -17.42 -18.28 4.73
N ALA A 286 -18.26 -17.38 4.20
CA ALA A 286 -17.78 -16.13 3.61
C ALA A 286 -17.08 -15.22 4.65
N GLY A 287 -17.68 -15.07 5.83
CA GLY A 287 -17.10 -14.31 6.94
C GLY A 287 -15.79 -14.91 7.46
N LEU A 288 -15.71 -16.23 7.54
CA LEU A 288 -14.49 -16.96 7.88
C LEU A 288 -13.40 -16.70 6.84
N GLY A 289 -13.73 -16.77 5.54
CA GLY A 289 -12.79 -16.49 4.47
C GLY A 289 -12.19 -15.09 4.56
N VAL A 290 -13.01 -14.05 4.77
CA VAL A 290 -12.52 -12.66 4.95
C VAL A 290 -11.63 -12.55 6.21
N THR A 291 -11.98 -13.27 7.27
CA THR A 291 -11.21 -13.24 8.53
C THR A 291 -9.86 -13.91 8.38
N LEU A 292 -9.81 -15.10 7.78
CA LEU A 292 -8.57 -15.83 7.47
C LEU A 292 -7.65 -15.01 6.56
N ASP A 293 -8.25 -14.27 5.62
CA ASP A 293 -7.52 -13.36 4.75
C ASP A 293 -6.81 -12.25 5.52
N SER A 294 -7.51 -11.68 6.50
CA SER A 294 -6.99 -10.64 7.40
C SER A 294 -5.92 -11.18 8.36
N LEU A 295 -6.01 -12.47 8.73
CA LEU A 295 -5.02 -13.17 9.55
C LEU A 295 -3.78 -13.64 8.76
N GLY A 296 -3.76 -13.48 7.43
CA GLY A 296 -2.63 -13.89 6.60
C GLY A 296 -2.63 -15.37 6.22
N HIS A 297 -3.80 -16.01 6.19
CA HIS A 297 -4.01 -17.41 5.77
C HIS A 297 -4.82 -17.49 4.45
N PRO A 298 -4.25 -17.02 3.32
CA PRO A 298 -5.00 -16.89 2.06
C PRO A 298 -5.42 -18.23 1.44
N ASP A 299 -4.67 -19.31 1.69
CA ASP A 299 -4.98 -20.67 1.27
C ASP A 299 -6.28 -21.18 1.93
N GLN A 300 -6.39 -21.01 3.25
CA GLN A 300 -7.59 -21.36 3.99
C GLN A 300 -8.76 -20.42 3.65
N ALA A 301 -8.48 -19.14 3.39
CA ALA A 301 -9.49 -18.18 2.96
C ALA A 301 -10.14 -18.57 1.63
N ILE A 302 -9.33 -18.99 0.65
CA ILE A 302 -9.80 -19.48 -0.66
C ILE A 302 -10.75 -20.67 -0.49
N GLU A 303 -10.41 -21.62 0.39
CA GLU A 303 -11.26 -22.79 0.64
C GLU A 303 -12.59 -22.40 1.31
N ALA A 304 -12.54 -21.51 2.30
CA ALA A 304 -13.76 -20.98 2.93
C ALA A 304 -14.67 -20.25 1.93
N PHE A 305 -14.10 -19.46 1.00
CA PHE A 305 -14.86 -18.82 -0.07
C PHE A 305 -15.46 -19.84 -1.06
N ARG A 306 -14.72 -20.90 -1.41
CA ARG A 306 -15.26 -22.00 -2.24
C ARG A 306 -16.45 -22.66 -1.55
N MET A 307 -16.34 -22.99 -0.27
CA MET A 307 -17.45 -23.59 0.50
C MET A 307 -18.66 -22.66 0.59
N ALA A 308 -18.45 -21.36 0.78
CA ALA A 308 -19.54 -20.39 0.72
C ALA A 308 -20.25 -20.39 -0.64
N LEU A 309 -19.53 -20.49 -1.76
CA LEU A 309 -20.10 -20.57 -3.11
C LEU A 309 -20.77 -21.93 -3.41
N VAL A 310 -20.36 -23.02 -2.76
CA VAL A 310 -21.08 -24.29 -2.83
C VAL A 310 -22.48 -24.15 -2.23
N TYR A 311 -22.62 -23.43 -1.12
CA TYR A 311 -23.90 -23.23 -0.44
C TYR A 311 -24.70 -22.05 -0.98
N ASP A 312 -24.06 -21.06 -1.58
CA ASP A 312 -24.70 -19.91 -2.23
C ASP A 312 -23.99 -19.52 -3.55
N PRO A 313 -24.26 -20.23 -4.66
CA PRO A 313 -23.58 -20.02 -5.94
C PRO A 313 -23.96 -18.69 -6.64
N LYS A 314 -24.95 -17.97 -6.10
CA LYS A 314 -25.43 -16.69 -6.66
C LYS A 314 -24.61 -15.49 -6.18
N ARG A 315 -23.68 -15.68 -5.23
CA ARG A 315 -22.81 -14.61 -4.69
C ARG A 315 -21.71 -14.20 -5.66
N ILE A 316 -22.08 -13.39 -6.65
CA ILE A 316 -21.14 -12.84 -7.64
C ILE A 316 -20.03 -12.01 -6.97
N ASP A 317 -20.38 -11.24 -5.94
CA ASP A 317 -19.44 -10.48 -5.12
C ASP A 317 -18.34 -11.37 -4.51
N LEU A 318 -18.75 -12.53 -3.97
CA LEU A 318 -17.83 -13.47 -3.36
C LEU A 318 -16.98 -14.21 -4.39
N ARG A 319 -17.56 -14.55 -5.54
CA ARG A 319 -16.82 -15.14 -6.67
C ARG A 319 -15.79 -14.17 -7.24
N LEU A 320 -16.12 -12.89 -7.34
CA LEU A 320 -15.18 -11.84 -7.75
C LEU A 320 -14.01 -11.74 -6.75
N TRP A 321 -14.31 -11.79 -5.45
CA TRP A 321 -13.28 -11.76 -4.41
C TRP A 321 -12.41 -13.02 -4.40
N LEU A 322 -13.01 -14.21 -4.53
CA LEU A 322 -12.29 -15.47 -4.68
C LEU A 322 -11.32 -15.41 -5.86
N HIS A 323 -11.81 -15.02 -7.03
CA HIS A 323 -10.99 -14.82 -8.22
C HIS A 323 -9.82 -13.86 -7.96
N HIS A 324 -10.07 -12.71 -7.32
CA HIS A 324 -9.03 -11.76 -6.96
C HIS A 324 -7.96 -12.35 -6.04
N ARG A 325 -8.35 -13.07 -4.97
CA ARG A 325 -7.42 -13.68 -4.03
C ARG A 325 -6.59 -14.79 -4.67
N ARG A 326 -7.21 -15.62 -5.51
CA ARG A 326 -6.49 -16.64 -6.31
C ARG A 326 -5.45 -16.02 -7.22
N ARG A 327 -5.78 -14.90 -7.89
CA ARG A 327 -4.78 -14.13 -8.66
C ARG A 327 -3.68 -13.53 -7.79
N ALA A 328 -4.01 -13.00 -6.62
CA ALA A 328 -3.03 -12.44 -5.69
C ALA A 328 -2.01 -13.48 -5.20
N ILE A 329 -2.39 -14.76 -5.10
CA ILE A 329 -1.44 -15.84 -4.79
C ILE A 329 -0.88 -16.55 -6.03
N CYS A 330 -1.23 -16.11 -7.24
CA CYS A 330 -0.89 -16.76 -8.51
C CYS A 330 -1.38 -18.22 -8.63
N ASP A 331 -2.48 -18.59 -7.97
CA ASP A 331 -3.17 -19.85 -8.25
C ASP A 331 -4.00 -19.69 -9.52
N TRP A 332 -3.45 -20.15 -10.64
CA TRP A 332 -4.05 -20.00 -11.97
C TRP A 332 -4.85 -21.21 -12.43
N THR A 333 -5.08 -22.21 -11.56
CA THR A 333 -5.79 -23.43 -11.94
C THR A 333 -7.25 -23.14 -12.32
N GLY A 334 -7.59 -23.15 -13.61
CA GLY A 334 -8.96 -22.83 -14.05
C GLY A 334 -9.37 -21.36 -13.88
N ILE A 335 -8.40 -20.44 -13.73
CA ILE A 335 -8.68 -19.02 -13.46
C ILE A 335 -9.33 -18.31 -14.65
N MET A 336 -9.00 -18.72 -15.88
CA MET A 336 -9.53 -18.12 -17.11
C MET A 336 -11.01 -18.49 -17.31
N GLU A 337 -11.38 -19.73 -17.00
CA GLU A 337 -12.77 -20.20 -17.03
C GLU A 337 -13.61 -19.49 -15.96
N GLU A 338 -13.05 -19.27 -14.78
CA GLU A 338 -13.69 -18.51 -13.70
C GLU A 338 -13.90 -17.04 -14.08
N GLU A 339 -12.90 -16.39 -14.69
CA GLU A 339 -13.01 -15.02 -15.21
C GLU A 339 -14.08 -14.92 -16.31
N ALA A 340 -14.10 -15.86 -17.26
CA ALA A 340 -15.11 -15.88 -18.33
C ALA A 340 -16.55 -16.03 -17.78
N GLU A 341 -16.73 -16.84 -16.74
CA GLU A 341 -18.03 -16.98 -16.07
C GLU A 341 -18.43 -15.71 -15.32
N LEU A 342 -17.50 -15.04 -14.62
CA LEU A 342 -17.76 -13.74 -14.00
C LEU A 342 -18.19 -12.70 -15.03
N LEU A 343 -17.47 -12.60 -16.15
CA LEU A 343 -17.82 -11.68 -17.25
C LEU A 343 -19.20 -11.99 -17.85
N ARG A 344 -19.58 -13.27 -17.95
CA ARG A 344 -20.93 -13.68 -18.38
C ARG A 344 -22.00 -13.21 -17.39
N LEU A 345 -21.78 -13.45 -16.10
CA LEU A 345 -22.72 -13.11 -15.03
C LEU A 345 -22.91 -11.60 -14.88
N PHE A 346 -21.83 -10.83 -15.04
CA PHE A 346 -21.90 -9.37 -15.04
C PHE A 346 -22.86 -8.82 -16.09
N LYS A 347 -23.11 -9.53 -17.20
CA LYS A 347 -24.04 -9.09 -18.25
C LYS A 347 -25.51 -9.33 -17.90
N THR A 348 -25.80 -10.31 -17.03
CA THR A 348 -27.17 -10.74 -16.73
C THR A 348 -27.66 -10.30 -15.35
N GLU A 349 -26.75 -10.01 -14.42
CA GLU A 349 -27.09 -9.76 -13.02
C GLU A 349 -26.70 -8.32 -12.60
N PRO A 350 -27.60 -7.58 -11.91
CA PRO A 350 -27.39 -6.16 -11.60
C PRO A 350 -26.50 -5.88 -10.37
N HIS A 351 -25.81 -6.88 -9.80
CA HIS A 351 -25.07 -6.72 -8.54
C HIS A 351 -23.62 -7.20 -8.63
N VAL A 352 -22.71 -6.41 -8.06
CA VAL A 352 -21.25 -6.58 -8.17
C VAL A 352 -20.62 -6.25 -6.83
N GLY A 353 -19.64 -7.05 -6.42
CA GLY A 353 -18.80 -6.75 -5.25
C GLY A 353 -17.96 -5.48 -5.47
N ALA A 354 -17.10 -5.16 -4.49
CA ALA A 354 -16.19 -4.02 -4.56
C ALA A 354 -15.50 -3.92 -5.95
N PRO A 355 -15.43 -2.75 -6.59
CA PRO A 355 -14.93 -2.64 -7.97
C PRO A 355 -13.43 -2.89 -8.18
N PHE A 356 -12.59 -2.82 -7.14
CA PHE A 356 -11.13 -2.92 -7.29
C PHE A 356 -10.63 -4.17 -8.05
N PRO A 357 -11.10 -5.40 -7.75
CA PRO A 357 -10.76 -6.58 -8.54
C PRO A 357 -10.99 -6.46 -10.05
N LEU A 358 -12.00 -5.70 -10.49
CA LEU A 358 -12.37 -5.57 -11.91
C LEU A 358 -11.23 -5.00 -12.75
N ILE A 359 -10.44 -4.08 -12.20
CA ILE A 359 -9.36 -3.39 -12.94
C ILE A 359 -8.21 -4.34 -13.31
N SER A 360 -8.14 -5.50 -12.64
CA SER A 360 -7.17 -6.55 -12.96
C SER A 360 -7.73 -7.58 -13.96
N MET A 361 -9.02 -7.59 -14.26
CA MET A 361 -9.70 -8.52 -15.18
C MET A 361 -9.73 -7.98 -16.61
N ASP A 362 -9.92 -8.86 -17.60
CA ASP A 362 -10.14 -8.48 -19.00
C ASP A 362 -11.56 -7.87 -19.20
N THR A 363 -11.74 -6.66 -18.65
CA THR A 363 -12.98 -5.88 -18.71
C THR A 363 -12.81 -4.67 -19.60
N SER A 364 -13.84 -4.35 -20.37
CA SER A 364 -13.90 -3.11 -21.14
C SER A 364 -14.20 -1.89 -20.25
N ALA A 365 -13.87 -0.69 -20.72
CA ALA A 365 -14.21 0.56 -20.02
C ALA A 365 -15.74 0.70 -19.78
N ALA A 366 -16.56 0.24 -20.74
CA ALA A 366 -18.02 0.25 -20.62
C ALA A 366 -18.52 -0.69 -19.51
N GLU A 367 -17.90 -1.87 -19.37
CA GLU A 367 -18.21 -2.80 -18.28
C GLU A 367 -17.80 -2.22 -16.94
N GLN A 368 -16.58 -1.69 -16.81
CA GLN A 368 -16.14 -1.03 -15.58
C GLN A 368 -17.07 0.11 -15.18
N TYR A 369 -17.46 0.97 -16.13
CA TYR A 369 -18.42 2.05 -15.89
C TYR A 369 -19.75 1.56 -15.32
N ARG A 370 -20.38 0.59 -15.98
CA ARG A 370 -21.68 0.06 -15.55
C ARG A 370 -21.60 -0.59 -14.17
N LEU A 371 -20.54 -1.37 -13.92
CA LEU A 371 -20.35 -2.10 -12.66
C LEU A 371 -20.04 -1.11 -11.51
N CYS A 372 -19.14 -0.15 -11.72
CA CYS A 372 -18.87 0.93 -10.76
C CYS A 372 -20.11 1.77 -10.48
N ARG A 373 -20.93 2.07 -11.50
CA ARG A 373 -22.19 2.80 -11.32
C ARG A 373 -23.19 2.02 -10.47
N ALA A 374 -23.34 0.72 -10.72
CA ALA A 374 -24.21 -0.13 -9.91
C ALA A 374 -23.73 -0.20 -8.44
N PHE A 375 -22.43 -0.34 -8.21
CA PHE A 375 -21.85 -0.34 -6.86
C PHE A 375 -22.03 1.02 -6.15
N GLY A 376 -21.73 2.11 -6.87
CA GLY A 376 -21.76 3.48 -6.37
C GLY A 376 -23.14 3.99 -5.97
N GLN A 377 -24.23 3.43 -6.53
CA GLN A 377 -25.61 3.78 -6.17
C GLN A 377 -25.90 3.61 -4.67
N SER A 378 -25.22 2.67 -4.00
CA SER A 378 -25.37 2.46 -2.56
C SER A 378 -24.91 3.64 -1.70
N TYR A 379 -24.08 4.53 -2.25
CA TYR A 379 -23.59 5.74 -1.59
C TYR A 379 -24.34 7.01 -1.99
N ASP A 380 -25.30 6.94 -2.93
CA ASP A 380 -26.05 8.11 -3.38
C ASP A 380 -27.09 8.54 -2.35
N ASN A 381 -26.77 9.56 -1.55
CA ASN A 381 -27.63 10.05 -0.48
C ASN A 381 -28.15 11.48 -0.75
N LYS A 382 -28.81 11.66 -1.89
CA LYS A 382 -29.35 12.97 -2.34
C LYS A 382 -30.27 13.66 -1.32
N ARG A 383 -30.92 12.90 -0.43
CA ARG A 383 -31.83 13.46 0.60
C ARG A 383 -31.09 14.18 1.72
N GLN A 384 -29.88 13.75 2.06
CA GLN A 384 -29.07 14.32 3.12
C GLN A 384 -27.85 15.10 2.59
N ALA A 385 -27.64 15.11 1.27
CA ALA A 385 -26.53 15.81 0.66
C ALA A 385 -26.61 17.33 0.90
N TYR A 386 -25.46 17.95 1.20
CA TYR A 386 -25.36 19.39 1.36
C TYR A 386 -25.55 20.10 0.02
N THR A 387 -26.24 21.23 0.05
CA THR A 387 -26.48 22.07 -1.12
C THR A 387 -25.54 23.27 -1.11
N HIS A 388 -25.10 23.67 -2.30
CA HIS A 388 -24.11 24.73 -2.47
C HIS A 388 -24.63 25.77 -3.46
N SER A 389 -24.36 27.04 -3.18
CA SER A 389 -24.65 28.16 -4.08
C SER A 389 -23.34 28.84 -4.49
N PRO A 390 -23.23 29.31 -5.75
CA PRO A 390 -22.06 30.07 -6.20
C PRO A 390 -21.78 31.26 -5.28
N ARG A 391 -20.49 31.51 -4.99
CA ARG A 391 -20.03 32.62 -4.15
C ARG A 391 -19.48 33.77 -5.03
N PRO A 392 -19.48 35.02 -4.55
CA PRO A 392 -18.82 36.13 -5.26
C PRO A 392 -17.31 35.91 -5.39
N ARG A 393 -16.76 36.18 -6.59
CA ARG A 393 -15.34 36.02 -6.91
C ARG A 393 -14.41 36.78 -5.96
N GLY A 394 -13.30 36.17 -5.58
CA GLY A 394 -12.16 36.84 -4.92
C GLY A 394 -12.34 37.14 -3.43
N SER A 395 -13.27 36.47 -2.75
CA SER A 395 -13.56 36.72 -1.33
C SER A 395 -12.52 36.12 -0.36
N ARG A 396 -11.79 35.06 -0.75
CA ARG A 396 -10.74 34.39 0.05
C ARG A 396 -9.88 33.44 -0.81
N LYS A 397 -8.82 32.88 -0.22
CA LYS A 397 -8.05 31.75 -0.78
C LYS A 397 -8.97 30.56 -1.06
N VAL A 398 -8.69 29.81 -2.12
CA VAL A 398 -9.41 28.57 -2.44
C VAL A 398 -8.98 27.48 -1.45
N ARG A 399 -9.93 26.88 -0.74
CA ARG A 399 -9.69 25.80 0.23
C ARG A 399 -9.78 24.45 -0.45
N ILE A 400 -8.67 23.72 -0.47
CA ILE A 400 -8.59 22.37 -1.02
C ILE A 400 -8.50 21.38 0.14
N GLY A 401 -9.47 20.47 0.22
CA GLY A 401 -9.44 19.33 1.13
C GLY A 401 -8.91 18.09 0.42
N TYR A 402 -7.94 17.39 0.99
CA TYR A 402 -7.48 16.09 0.51
C TYR A 402 -7.94 15.00 1.48
N LEU A 403 -8.80 14.08 1.03
CA LEU A 403 -9.35 12.99 1.83
C LEU A 403 -8.60 11.69 1.53
N SER A 404 -7.95 11.11 2.55
CA SER A 404 -7.21 9.86 2.34
C SER A 404 -7.01 9.04 3.62
N ASN A 405 -6.95 7.72 3.42
CA ASN A 405 -6.41 6.76 4.38
C ASN A 405 -4.88 6.69 4.31
N ASP A 406 -4.25 7.24 3.28
CA ASP A 406 -2.94 6.78 2.83
C ASP A 406 -1.79 7.78 3.10
N PHE A 407 -1.95 8.67 4.09
CA PHE A 407 -0.92 9.65 4.50
C PHE A 407 0.16 9.06 5.43
N TYR A 408 0.64 7.86 5.09
CA TYR A 408 1.72 7.15 5.76
C TYR A 408 2.66 6.55 4.70
N ARG A 409 3.51 5.57 5.03
CA ARG A 409 4.32 4.83 4.05
C ARG A 409 3.45 3.99 3.09
N HIS A 410 2.81 4.69 2.17
CA HIS A 410 1.93 4.19 1.12
C HIS A 410 2.25 4.87 -0.21
N ALA A 411 1.87 4.23 -1.32
CA ALA A 411 2.12 4.72 -2.68
C ALA A 411 1.56 6.14 -2.91
N THR A 412 0.36 6.44 -2.40
CA THR A 412 -0.30 7.76 -2.51
C THR A 412 0.57 8.88 -1.94
N ALA A 413 1.00 8.76 -0.68
CA ALA A 413 1.89 9.76 -0.06
C ALA A 413 3.23 9.84 -0.78
N LEU A 414 3.80 8.72 -1.21
CA LEU A 414 5.08 8.67 -1.92
C LEU A 414 5.02 9.45 -3.25
N LEU A 415 3.90 9.40 -3.96
CA LEU A 415 3.71 10.12 -5.23
C LEU A 415 3.46 11.62 -5.00
N MET A 416 2.72 11.97 -3.96
CA MET A 416 2.11 13.30 -3.81
C MET A 416 2.77 14.21 -2.77
N VAL A 417 3.65 13.72 -1.90
CA VAL A 417 4.20 14.54 -0.81
C VAL A 417 4.83 15.84 -1.30
N GLU A 418 5.60 15.81 -2.39
CA GLU A 418 6.18 17.05 -2.96
C GLU A 418 5.13 17.96 -3.59
N LEU A 419 4.07 17.42 -4.18
CA LEU A 419 2.95 18.23 -4.68
C LEU A 419 2.35 19.08 -3.55
N PHE A 420 2.12 18.47 -2.38
CA PHE A 420 1.59 19.21 -1.22
C PHE A 420 2.54 20.31 -0.76
N GLU A 421 3.85 20.03 -0.71
CA GLU A 421 4.90 21.01 -0.35
C GLU A 421 4.96 22.21 -1.31
N ARG A 422 4.55 22.03 -2.57
CA ARG A 422 4.72 23.00 -3.65
C ARG A 422 3.53 23.92 -3.90
N HIS A 423 2.38 23.63 -3.30
CA HIS A 423 1.18 24.44 -3.49
C HIS A 423 1.42 25.91 -3.12
N ASP A 424 0.95 26.83 -3.97
CA ASP A 424 0.98 28.27 -3.73
C ASP A 424 0.04 28.64 -2.58
N ARG A 425 0.62 28.83 -1.39
CA ARG A 425 -0.13 29.17 -0.18
C ARG A 425 -0.69 30.57 -0.18
N ASP A 426 -0.32 31.45 -1.10
CA ASP A 426 -0.94 32.76 -1.22
C ASP A 426 -2.30 32.68 -1.93
N GLN A 427 -2.49 31.68 -2.78
CA GLN A 427 -3.74 31.46 -3.54
C GLN A 427 -4.60 30.34 -2.93
N PHE A 428 -3.98 29.34 -2.32
CA PHE A 428 -4.65 28.14 -1.81
C PHE A 428 -4.39 27.94 -0.32
N GLU A 429 -5.40 27.40 0.38
CA GLU A 429 -5.24 26.79 1.70
C GLU A 429 -5.49 25.29 1.53
N ILE A 430 -4.52 24.44 1.88
CA ILE A 430 -4.64 22.99 1.71
C ILE A 430 -4.74 22.27 3.05
N ILE A 431 -5.75 21.41 3.15
CA ILE A 431 -6.17 20.76 4.39
C ILE A 431 -6.24 19.25 4.14
N ALA A 432 -5.58 18.46 4.98
CA ALA A 432 -5.69 17.00 4.93
C ALA A 432 -6.77 16.49 5.88
N TYR A 433 -7.61 15.57 5.39
CA TYR A 433 -8.56 14.79 6.17
C TYR A 433 -8.10 13.32 6.19
N SER A 434 -7.39 12.95 7.25
CA SER A 434 -6.78 11.63 7.39
C SER A 434 -7.67 10.67 8.17
N HIS A 435 -7.90 9.48 7.63
CA HIS A 435 -8.51 8.35 8.34
C HIS A 435 -7.55 7.14 8.44
N GLY A 436 -6.27 7.37 8.16
CA GLY A 436 -5.23 6.34 8.12
C GLY A 436 -4.46 6.15 9.41
N PRO A 437 -3.68 5.06 9.52
CA PRO A 437 -2.71 4.90 10.60
C PRO A 437 -1.62 5.98 10.54
N ASP A 438 -1.03 6.28 11.70
CA ASP A 438 0.22 7.05 11.79
C ASP A 438 1.37 6.08 12.04
N ASP A 439 2.15 5.77 11.00
CA ASP A 439 3.29 4.85 11.12
C ASP A 439 4.57 5.54 11.60
N SER A 440 4.50 6.83 11.96
CA SER A 440 5.62 7.66 12.41
C SER A 440 6.82 7.67 11.45
N SER A 441 6.63 7.29 10.18
CA SER A 441 7.69 7.31 9.19
C SER A 441 8.06 8.74 8.78
N GLU A 442 9.26 8.91 8.25
CA GLU A 442 9.71 10.19 7.68
C GLU A 442 8.71 10.72 6.63
N LEU A 443 8.18 9.83 5.79
CA LEU A 443 7.17 10.19 4.78
C LEU A 443 5.86 10.67 5.42
N ALA A 444 5.40 10.02 6.50
CA ALA A 444 4.19 10.45 7.22
C ALA A 444 4.38 11.84 7.84
N LEU A 445 5.53 12.08 8.48
CA LEU A 445 5.88 13.38 9.07
C LEU A 445 5.96 14.48 8.01
N ARG A 446 6.71 14.25 6.94
CA ARG A 446 6.86 15.20 5.82
C ARG A 446 5.52 15.50 5.16
N THR A 447 4.67 14.48 4.98
CA THR A 447 3.32 14.66 4.44
C THR A 447 2.47 15.52 5.36
N ARG A 448 2.51 15.29 6.68
CA ARG A 448 1.76 16.07 7.66
C ARG A 448 2.19 17.54 7.70
N GLU A 449 3.50 17.79 7.71
CA GLU A 449 4.07 19.14 7.70
C GLU A 449 3.81 19.88 6.40
N ALA A 450 3.55 19.15 5.31
CA ALA A 450 3.21 19.74 4.02
C ALA A 450 1.78 20.31 3.97
N PHE A 451 0.89 20.13 4.95
CA PHE A 451 -0.45 20.74 4.93
C PHE A 451 -0.54 21.97 5.84
N ASP A 452 -1.39 22.95 5.49
CA ASP A 452 -1.67 24.06 6.41
C ASP A 452 -2.34 23.55 7.68
N ARG A 453 -3.20 22.52 7.52
CA ARG A 453 -3.89 21.83 8.61
C ARG A 453 -4.00 20.34 8.30
N PHE A 454 -3.75 19.52 9.31
CA PHE A 454 -3.89 18.06 9.23
C PHE A 454 -4.95 17.60 10.24
N VAL A 455 -6.08 17.10 9.74
CA VAL A 455 -7.26 16.77 10.52
C VAL A 455 -7.44 15.25 10.57
N ASP A 456 -7.37 14.69 11.77
CA ASP A 456 -7.67 13.28 12.01
C ASP A 456 -9.19 13.08 12.15
N ILE A 457 -9.76 12.25 11.28
CA ILE A 457 -11.19 11.93 11.26
C ILE A 457 -11.48 10.46 11.58
N ARG A 458 -10.50 9.69 12.07
CA ARG A 458 -10.66 8.25 12.38
C ARG A 458 -11.77 7.98 13.39
N ALA A 459 -11.87 8.82 14.41
CA ALA A 459 -12.87 8.69 15.47
C ALA A 459 -14.27 9.20 15.06
N LEU A 460 -14.38 9.87 13.90
CA LEU A 460 -15.64 10.43 13.43
C LEU A 460 -16.36 9.44 12.53
N SER A 461 -17.69 9.34 12.66
CA SER A 461 -18.54 8.71 11.64
C SER A 461 -18.51 9.46 10.31
N ASP A 462 -18.98 8.83 9.23
CA ASP A 462 -18.97 9.47 7.89
C ASP A 462 -19.82 10.75 7.85
N THR A 463 -20.94 10.78 8.58
CA THR A 463 -21.82 11.95 8.69
C THR A 463 -21.16 13.08 9.48
N GLU A 464 -20.48 12.77 10.59
CA GLU A 464 -19.73 13.75 11.39
C GLU A 464 -18.54 14.31 10.62
N ALA A 465 -17.80 13.47 9.89
CA ALA A 465 -16.71 13.89 9.03
C ALA A 465 -17.21 14.80 7.89
N ALA A 466 -18.31 14.45 7.23
CA ALA A 466 -18.91 15.30 6.20
C ALA A 466 -19.39 16.64 6.78
N ALA A 467 -20.02 16.65 7.95
CA ALA A 467 -20.45 17.88 8.62
C ALA A 467 -19.26 18.78 9.02
N LEU A 468 -18.14 18.19 9.44
CA LEU A 468 -16.90 18.91 9.70
C LEU A 468 -16.36 19.56 8.42
N ILE A 469 -16.18 18.79 7.35
CA ILE A 469 -15.69 19.29 6.05
C ILE A 469 -16.58 20.44 5.52
N HIS A 470 -17.90 20.27 5.61
CA HIS A 470 -18.86 21.29 5.20
C HIS A 470 -18.75 22.58 6.02
N ARG A 471 -18.67 22.45 7.35
CA ARG A 471 -18.52 23.60 8.27
C ARG A 471 -17.23 24.37 8.04
N GLU A 472 -16.17 23.70 7.59
CA GLU A 472 -14.90 24.33 7.24
C GLU A 472 -14.92 25.04 5.87
N GLU A 473 -16.03 24.95 5.15
CA GLU A 473 -16.23 25.58 3.84
C GLU A 473 -15.13 25.21 2.84
N ILE A 474 -14.81 23.91 2.75
CA ILE A 474 -13.93 23.37 1.71
C ILE A 474 -14.57 23.64 0.34
N ASP A 475 -13.79 24.23 -0.58
CA ASP A 475 -14.26 24.58 -1.93
C ASP A 475 -14.11 23.38 -2.89
N ILE A 476 -12.96 22.71 -2.81
CA ILE A 476 -12.64 21.54 -3.64
C ILE A 476 -12.22 20.41 -2.71
N LEU A 477 -12.98 19.31 -2.70
CA LEU A 477 -12.63 18.09 -1.97
C LEU A 477 -12.08 17.05 -2.94
N VAL A 478 -10.83 16.65 -2.74
CA VAL A 478 -10.11 15.69 -3.57
C VAL A 478 -10.11 14.33 -2.86
N ASP A 479 -10.77 13.36 -3.47
CA ASP A 479 -10.74 11.95 -3.04
C ASP A 479 -9.46 11.29 -3.56
N LEU A 480 -8.60 10.88 -2.62
CA LEU A 480 -7.34 10.17 -2.93
C LEU A 480 -7.45 8.65 -2.76
N LYS A 481 -8.66 8.11 -2.63
CA LYS A 481 -8.91 6.68 -2.42
C LYS A 481 -9.69 6.05 -3.56
N GLY A 482 -10.85 6.59 -3.89
CA GLY A 482 -11.84 5.91 -4.73
C GLY A 482 -12.26 4.55 -4.16
N TYR A 483 -12.49 3.53 -5.00
CA TYR A 483 -12.89 2.18 -4.54
C TYR A 483 -11.71 1.28 -4.12
N THR A 484 -10.77 1.80 -3.32
CA THR A 484 -9.68 1.01 -2.73
C THR A 484 -9.99 0.63 -1.27
N ASN A 485 -9.15 -0.22 -0.67
CA ASN A 485 -9.32 -0.65 0.72
C ASN A 485 -9.39 0.56 1.68
N ASP A 486 -10.29 0.45 2.66
CA ASP A 486 -10.56 1.44 3.71
C ASP A 486 -11.04 2.81 3.18
N ALA A 487 -11.58 2.87 1.97
CA ALA A 487 -12.21 4.07 1.45
C ALA A 487 -13.48 4.45 2.23
N ARG A 488 -13.65 5.75 2.47
CA ARG A 488 -14.84 6.34 3.13
C ARG A 488 -15.74 7.08 2.14
N THR A 489 -16.14 6.40 1.06
CA THR A 489 -16.92 6.98 -0.05
C THR A 489 -18.24 7.63 0.39
N ALA A 490 -18.86 7.16 1.47
CA ALA A 490 -20.11 7.73 1.98
C ALA A 490 -19.97 9.20 2.41
N ILE A 491 -18.78 9.65 2.84
CA ILE A 491 -18.50 11.08 3.12
C ILE A 491 -18.77 11.91 1.85
N LEU A 492 -18.26 11.46 0.71
CA LEU A 492 -18.40 12.13 -0.59
C LEU A 492 -19.85 12.07 -1.10
N GLY A 493 -20.58 11.00 -0.79
CA GLY A 493 -22.01 10.84 -1.11
C GLY A 493 -22.91 11.89 -0.45
N LEU A 494 -22.47 12.48 0.67
CA LEU A 494 -23.13 13.60 1.34
C LEU A 494 -22.78 14.96 0.74
N ARG A 495 -21.89 15.03 -0.26
CA ARG A 495 -21.44 16.26 -0.94
C ARG A 495 -21.05 17.42 0.00
N PRO A 496 -20.15 17.23 0.99
CA PRO A 496 -19.78 18.29 1.93
C PRO A 496 -19.08 19.49 1.28
N ALA A 497 -18.49 19.33 0.09
CA ALA A 497 -17.91 20.41 -0.71
C ALA A 497 -18.66 20.60 -2.05
N PRO A 498 -18.66 21.81 -2.64
CA PRO A 498 -19.35 22.08 -3.89
C PRO A 498 -18.72 21.37 -5.08
N ILE A 499 -17.39 21.25 -5.11
CA ILE A 499 -16.65 20.50 -6.13
C ILE A 499 -15.96 19.30 -5.48
N GLN A 500 -16.15 18.11 -6.04
CA GLN A 500 -15.47 16.88 -5.62
C GLN A 500 -14.71 16.26 -6.78
N VAL A 501 -13.47 15.81 -6.52
CA VAL A 501 -12.52 15.36 -7.55
C VAL A 501 -12.00 13.97 -7.21
N ASN A 502 -12.15 13.00 -8.11
CA ASN A 502 -11.45 11.72 -8.02
C ASN A 502 -10.00 11.90 -8.51
N PHE A 503 -9.03 11.61 -7.64
CA PHE A 503 -7.63 11.70 -8.02
C PHE A 503 -6.74 10.64 -7.36
N ILE A 504 -6.02 9.95 -8.26
CA ILE A 504 -4.91 9.00 -8.12
C ILE A 504 -5.17 7.65 -7.46
N GLY A 505 -5.95 7.57 -6.37
CA GLY A 505 -6.08 6.34 -5.60
C GLY A 505 -6.68 5.17 -6.40
N PHE A 506 -7.79 5.42 -7.10
CA PHE A 506 -8.49 4.43 -7.90
C PHE A 506 -8.34 4.71 -9.40
N PRO A 507 -7.72 3.81 -10.18
CA PRO A 507 -7.43 4.05 -11.60
C PRO A 507 -8.64 3.73 -12.49
N GLY A 508 -9.75 4.42 -12.27
CA GLY A 508 -11.00 4.22 -12.98
C GLY A 508 -12.11 5.17 -12.51
N THR A 509 -13.28 5.06 -13.16
CA THR A 509 -14.47 5.84 -12.79
C THR A 509 -15.07 5.35 -11.48
N MET A 510 -15.52 6.28 -10.65
CA MET A 510 -16.36 6.00 -9.49
C MET A 510 -17.80 5.68 -9.90
N GLY A 511 -18.22 6.02 -11.13
CA GLY A 511 -19.56 5.72 -11.65
C GLY A 511 -20.70 6.48 -10.96
N VAL A 512 -20.41 7.52 -10.19
CA VAL A 512 -21.37 8.25 -9.34
C VAL A 512 -21.50 9.71 -9.76
N ASP A 513 -22.69 10.28 -9.57
CA ASP A 513 -22.98 11.68 -9.91
C ASP A 513 -22.44 12.68 -8.88
N PHE A 514 -22.06 12.21 -7.69
CA PHE A 514 -21.57 13.07 -6.61
C PHE A 514 -20.07 13.39 -6.70
N ILE A 515 -19.33 12.81 -7.66
CA ILE A 515 -17.95 13.21 -7.97
C ILE A 515 -17.95 13.93 -9.31
N ASP A 516 -17.45 15.17 -9.32
CA ASP A 516 -17.64 16.08 -10.45
C ASP A 516 -16.55 15.92 -11.51
N TYR A 517 -15.31 15.70 -11.10
CA TYR A 517 -14.14 15.66 -12.00
C TYR A 517 -13.21 14.47 -11.72
N ILE A 518 -12.47 14.05 -12.74
CA ILE A 518 -11.35 13.11 -12.64
C ILE A 518 -10.09 13.74 -13.24
N ILE A 519 -8.99 13.73 -12.50
CA ILE A 519 -7.69 14.18 -12.99
C ILE A 519 -7.05 13.06 -13.81
N ALA A 520 -6.75 13.35 -15.07
CA ALA A 520 -6.14 12.42 -16.02
C ALA A 520 -5.18 13.15 -16.98
N ASP A 521 -4.75 12.47 -18.03
CA ASP A 521 -4.00 13.04 -19.16
C ASP A 521 -4.50 12.44 -20.47
N ALA A 522 -4.05 13.01 -21.59
CA ALA A 522 -4.50 12.64 -22.92
C ALA A 522 -4.19 11.19 -23.30
N PHE A 523 -3.20 10.55 -22.67
CA PHE A 523 -2.85 9.17 -22.96
C PHE A 523 -3.63 8.20 -22.07
N VAL A 524 -3.61 8.40 -20.74
CA VAL A 524 -4.20 7.46 -19.78
C VAL A 524 -5.72 7.40 -19.91
N LEU A 525 -6.36 8.54 -20.19
CA LEU A 525 -7.80 8.66 -20.37
C LEU A 525 -8.11 9.64 -21.50
N PRO A 526 -8.12 9.21 -22.76
CA PRO A 526 -8.45 10.07 -23.90
C PRO A 526 -9.87 10.66 -23.79
N MET A 527 -10.09 11.86 -24.32
CA MET A 527 -11.39 12.57 -24.19
C MET A 527 -12.58 11.81 -24.81
N ASP A 528 -12.34 10.97 -25.82
CA ASP A 528 -13.38 10.17 -26.46
C ASP A 528 -13.94 9.05 -25.54
N GLN A 529 -13.25 8.75 -24.44
CA GLN A 529 -13.73 7.84 -23.40
C GLN A 529 -14.67 8.50 -22.37
N GLN A 530 -14.97 9.79 -22.48
CA GLN A 530 -15.92 10.48 -21.60
C GLN A 530 -17.27 9.75 -21.39
N PRO A 531 -17.85 9.02 -22.37
CA PRO A 531 -19.08 8.24 -22.15
C PRO A 531 -18.97 7.12 -21.09
N PHE A 532 -17.76 6.70 -20.74
CA PHE A 532 -17.49 5.63 -19.77
C PHE A 532 -17.05 6.17 -18.40
N PHE A 533 -17.20 7.47 -18.16
CA PHE A 533 -16.87 8.11 -16.89
C PHE A 533 -18.03 9.04 -16.49
N SER A 534 -18.49 8.93 -15.24
CA SER A 534 -19.47 9.87 -14.69
C SER A 534 -18.83 11.23 -14.46
N GLU A 535 -17.58 11.21 -13.99
CA GLU A 535 -16.74 12.38 -13.76
C GLU A 535 -16.38 13.07 -15.07
N LYS A 536 -16.24 14.40 -15.04
CA LYS A 536 -15.72 15.17 -16.18
C LYS A 536 -14.21 15.05 -16.26
N ILE A 537 -13.71 14.70 -17.44
CA ILE A 537 -12.28 14.47 -17.66
C ILE A 537 -11.53 15.80 -17.64
N VAL A 538 -10.46 15.84 -16.84
CA VAL A 538 -9.54 16.97 -16.75
C VAL A 538 -8.16 16.52 -17.21
N HIS A 539 -7.72 16.97 -18.38
CA HIS A 539 -6.40 16.63 -18.90
C HIS A 539 -5.32 17.53 -18.33
N MET A 540 -4.39 16.93 -17.61
CA MET A 540 -3.09 17.48 -17.30
C MET A 540 -2.22 17.51 -18.57
N PRO A 541 -1.34 18.51 -18.76
CA PRO A 541 -0.63 18.69 -20.02
C PRO A 541 0.33 17.56 -20.44
N PHE A 542 0.88 16.81 -19.48
CA PHE A 542 1.94 15.81 -19.74
C PHE A 542 1.61 14.44 -19.15
N SER A 543 1.40 14.37 -17.83
CA SER A 543 0.96 13.15 -17.14
C SER A 543 -0.01 13.54 -16.02
N TYR A 544 -0.93 12.65 -15.72
CA TYR A 544 -1.82 12.78 -14.56
C TYR A 544 -1.11 12.49 -13.23
N GLN A 545 -0.02 11.71 -13.23
CA GLN A 545 0.63 11.23 -12.02
C GLN A 545 1.78 12.16 -11.59
N PRO A 546 1.75 12.73 -10.36
CA PRO A 546 2.90 13.39 -9.75
C PRO A 546 3.90 12.35 -9.22
N ASN A 547 5.16 12.76 -9.05
CA ASN A 547 6.24 11.89 -8.60
C ASN A 547 7.23 12.66 -7.72
N ASP A 548 7.32 12.32 -6.44
CA ASP A 548 8.28 12.96 -5.53
C ASP A 548 9.72 12.86 -6.05
N THR A 549 10.34 14.01 -6.33
CA THR A 549 11.73 14.08 -6.81
C THR A 549 12.74 14.06 -5.69
N ARG A 550 12.29 14.17 -4.44
CA ARG A 550 13.15 14.08 -3.25
C ARG A 550 13.37 12.63 -2.81
N ARG A 551 12.75 11.65 -3.49
CA ARG A 551 13.00 10.21 -3.26
C ARG A 551 14.48 9.89 -3.45
N MET A 552 15.12 9.54 -2.35
CA MET A 552 16.51 9.11 -2.36
C MET A 552 16.64 7.75 -3.02
N ILE A 553 17.68 7.60 -3.84
CA ILE A 553 18.16 6.29 -4.26
C ILE A 553 19.41 6.02 -3.45
N ALA A 554 19.51 4.86 -2.79
CA ALA A 554 20.69 4.54 -2.00
C ALA A 554 21.96 4.60 -2.89
N ASP A 555 23.02 5.19 -2.35
CA ASP A 555 24.28 5.35 -3.09
C ASP A 555 24.95 4.01 -3.35
N LEU A 556 24.91 3.12 -2.36
CA LEU A 556 25.36 1.74 -2.55
C LEU A 556 24.28 0.97 -3.30
N THR A 557 24.64 0.49 -4.48
CA THR A 557 23.84 -0.51 -5.19
C THR A 557 24.33 -1.89 -4.73
N PRO A 558 23.45 -2.79 -4.25
CA PRO A 558 23.87 -4.14 -3.91
C PRO A 558 24.47 -4.84 -5.14
N THR A 559 25.28 -5.88 -4.95
CA THR A 559 25.77 -6.67 -6.08
C THR A 559 24.66 -7.57 -6.64
N ARG A 560 24.86 -8.13 -7.84
CA ARG A 560 23.96 -9.14 -8.39
C ARG A 560 23.92 -10.38 -7.49
N ALA A 561 25.08 -10.85 -7.01
CA ALA A 561 25.17 -11.92 -6.03
C ALA A 561 24.35 -11.64 -4.74
N ASP A 562 24.44 -10.44 -4.15
CA ASP A 562 23.66 -10.07 -2.96
C ASP A 562 22.14 -10.19 -3.17
N CYS A 563 21.70 -10.05 -4.42
CA CYS A 563 20.31 -10.14 -4.84
C CYS A 563 19.90 -11.52 -5.38
N GLY A 564 20.80 -12.51 -5.33
CA GLY A 564 20.57 -13.84 -5.91
C GLY A 564 20.47 -13.84 -7.44
N LEU A 565 21.02 -12.82 -8.09
CA LEU A 565 21.06 -12.69 -9.56
C LEU A 565 22.38 -13.24 -10.10
N PRO A 566 22.39 -13.78 -11.33
CA PRO A 566 23.63 -14.21 -11.97
C PRO A 566 24.48 -12.98 -12.32
N GLU A 567 25.80 -13.06 -12.09
CA GLU A 567 26.73 -11.98 -12.46
C GLU A 567 26.64 -11.66 -13.95
N ASP A 568 26.71 -12.71 -14.78
CA ASP A 568 26.54 -12.64 -16.23
C ASP A 568 25.14 -13.10 -16.64
N GLY A 569 24.46 -12.32 -17.47
CA GLY A 569 23.13 -12.66 -17.97
C GLY A 569 22.17 -11.48 -17.98
N PHE A 570 21.11 -11.61 -18.78
CA PHE A 570 20.08 -10.58 -18.90
C PHE A 570 19.06 -10.68 -17.76
N VAL A 571 18.79 -9.59 -17.06
CA VAL A 571 17.84 -9.56 -15.95
C VAL A 571 16.55 -8.88 -16.40
N PHE A 572 15.53 -9.67 -16.75
CA PHE A 572 14.16 -9.18 -16.85
C PHE A 572 13.62 -8.90 -15.46
N CYS A 573 12.82 -7.85 -15.29
CA CYS A 573 12.32 -7.44 -13.98
C CYS A 573 10.82 -7.11 -14.03
N CYS A 574 10.08 -7.49 -13.00
CA CYS A 574 8.72 -7.00 -12.75
C CYS A 574 8.47 -6.92 -11.23
N PHE A 575 8.53 -5.72 -10.66
CA PHE A 575 8.26 -5.49 -9.24
C PHE A 575 6.80 -5.13 -8.94
N ASN A 576 5.88 -5.54 -9.81
CA ASN A 576 4.45 -5.37 -9.59
C ASN A 576 3.94 -6.26 -8.45
N ASN A 577 2.81 -5.86 -7.85
CA ASN A 577 2.03 -6.76 -7.03
C ASN A 577 1.57 -7.97 -7.87
N SER A 578 1.57 -9.15 -7.25
CA SER A 578 1.31 -10.45 -7.90
C SER A 578 -0.05 -10.55 -8.60
N TYR A 579 -1.11 -9.91 -8.09
CA TYR A 579 -2.42 -9.91 -8.73
C TYR A 579 -2.47 -9.19 -10.10
N LYS A 580 -1.41 -8.47 -10.49
CA LYS A 580 -1.26 -7.89 -11.84
C LYS A 580 -0.69 -8.89 -12.85
N LEU A 581 -0.07 -9.97 -12.38
CA LEU A 581 0.51 -10.99 -13.23
C LEU A 581 -0.60 -11.88 -13.78
N THR A 582 -0.62 -12.04 -15.10
CA THR A 582 -1.60 -12.88 -15.78
C THR A 582 -0.93 -14.11 -16.40
N PRO A 583 -1.65 -15.24 -16.55
CA PRO A 583 -1.13 -16.41 -17.26
C PRO A 583 -0.62 -16.06 -18.67
N VAL A 584 -1.31 -15.16 -19.37
CA VAL A 584 -0.98 -14.73 -20.73
C VAL A 584 0.38 -14.03 -20.81
N PHE A 585 0.66 -13.08 -19.91
CA PHE A 585 1.97 -12.42 -19.88
C PHE A 585 3.06 -13.36 -19.36
N PHE A 586 2.74 -14.24 -18.42
CA PHE A 586 3.70 -15.20 -17.92
C PHE A 586 4.13 -16.21 -18.99
N ASP A 587 3.20 -16.69 -19.84
CA ASP A 587 3.52 -17.51 -21.01
C ASP A 587 4.54 -16.81 -21.92
N LEU A 588 4.33 -15.52 -22.18
CA LEU A 588 5.23 -14.69 -23.00
C LEU A 588 6.60 -14.57 -22.34
N TRP A 589 6.65 -14.29 -21.05
CA TRP A 589 7.91 -14.17 -20.32
C TRP A 589 8.70 -15.49 -20.29
N MET A 590 8.02 -16.63 -20.18
CA MET A 590 8.69 -17.93 -20.25
C MET A 590 9.29 -18.16 -21.64
N ARG A 591 8.61 -17.74 -22.72
CA ARG A 591 9.20 -17.76 -24.07
C ARG A 591 10.41 -16.85 -24.20
N LEU A 592 10.39 -15.66 -23.59
CA LEU A 592 11.55 -14.76 -23.55
C LEU A 592 12.73 -15.39 -22.81
N LEU A 593 12.49 -16.01 -21.64
CA LEU A 593 13.52 -16.75 -20.92
C LEU A 593 14.08 -17.89 -21.78
N GLN A 594 13.23 -18.64 -22.49
CA GLN A 594 13.69 -19.69 -23.40
C GLN A 594 14.55 -19.13 -24.55
N ALA A 595 14.17 -17.97 -25.10
CA ALA A 595 14.82 -17.35 -26.26
C ALA A 595 16.12 -16.58 -25.94
N VAL A 596 16.37 -16.29 -24.65
CA VAL A 596 17.56 -15.59 -24.16
C VAL A 596 18.26 -16.47 -23.10
N PRO A 597 19.19 -17.35 -23.51
CA PRO A 597 19.90 -18.25 -22.59
C PRO A 597 20.65 -17.48 -21.50
N GLY A 598 20.68 -18.02 -20.28
CA GLY A 598 21.33 -17.39 -19.12
C GLY A 598 20.58 -16.19 -18.52
N SER A 599 19.46 -15.75 -19.11
CA SER A 599 18.64 -14.70 -18.51
C SER A 599 17.84 -15.21 -17.30
N VAL A 600 17.49 -14.30 -16.41
CA VAL A 600 16.59 -14.56 -15.27
C VAL A 600 15.45 -13.56 -15.25
N PHE A 601 14.39 -13.91 -14.54
CA PHE A 601 13.24 -13.05 -14.31
C PHE A 601 13.14 -12.70 -12.82
N TRP A 602 13.28 -11.41 -12.51
CA TRP A 602 13.30 -10.91 -11.15
C TRP A 602 11.95 -10.33 -10.75
N LEU A 603 11.28 -10.96 -9.79
CA LEU A 603 9.93 -10.65 -9.34
C LEU A 603 9.93 -10.10 -7.92
N LEU A 604 8.94 -9.27 -7.55
CA LEU A 604 8.76 -8.88 -6.15
C LEU A 604 8.23 -10.07 -5.33
N GLU A 605 8.90 -10.40 -4.24
CA GLU A 605 8.43 -11.42 -3.31
C GLU A 605 7.15 -10.96 -2.61
N SER A 606 6.07 -11.72 -2.84
CA SER A 606 4.72 -11.43 -2.32
C SER A 606 4.21 -12.54 -1.39
N GLY A 607 5.12 -13.41 -0.92
CA GLY A 607 4.84 -14.51 0.00
C GLY A 607 5.26 -15.88 -0.54
N PRO A 608 5.40 -16.90 0.33
CA PRO A 608 5.84 -18.24 -0.05
C PRO A 608 4.95 -18.90 -1.12
N LEU A 609 3.62 -18.82 -0.96
CA LEU A 609 2.67 -19.41 -1.91
C LEU A 609 2.80 -18.83 -3.33
N VAL A 610 3.02 -17.51 -3.45
CA VAL A 610 3.23 -16.87 -4.75
C VAL A 610 4.50 -17.41 -5.42
N ARG A 611 5.59 -17.53 -4.65
CA ARG A 611 6.85 -18.10 -5.14
C ARG A 611 6.63 -19.53 -5.64
N GLU A 612 6.04 -20.39 -4.82
CA GLU A 612 5.80 -21.80 -5.12
C GLU A 612 4.91 -21.95 -6.37
N ASN A 613 3.81 -21.21 -6.44
CA ASN A 613 2.90 -21.25 -7.59
C ASN A 613 3.59 -20.79 -8.87
N LEU A 614 4.34 -19.68 -8.85
CA LEU A 614 5.02 -19.17 -10.05
C LEU A 614 6.17 -20.10 -10.49
N GLN A 615 6.90 -20.71 -9.57
CA GLN A 615 7.93 -21.71 -9.88
C GLN A 615 7.31 -22.95 -10.53
N HIS A 616 6.20 -23.44 -9.99
CA HIS A 616 5.46 -24.55 -10.57
C HIS A 616 4.89 -24.22 -11.97
N GLU A 617 4.41 -22.99 -12.17
CA GLU A 617 3.94 -22.52 -13.48
C GLU A 617 5.09 -22.37 -14.48
N ALA A 618 6.32 -22.03 -14.05
CA ALA A 618 7.51 -22.04 -14.91
C ALA A 618 7.92 -23.46 -15.31
N GLU A 619 7.92 -24.42 -14.36
CA GLU A 619 8.17 -25.84 -14.64
C GLU A 619 7.25 -26.41 -15.70
N LYS A 620 5.94 -26.13 -15.57
CA LYS A 620 4.91 -26.53 -16.53
C LYS A 620 5.20 -26.03 -17.96
N ARG A 621 5.94 -24.93 -18.09
CA ARG A 621 6.33 -24.30 -19.36
C ARG A 621 7.75 -24.69 -19.81
N GLY A 622 8.40 -25.61 -19.10
CA GLY A 622 9.73 -26.10 -19.44
C GLY A 622 10.87 -25.16 -19.04
N ILE A 623 10.63 -24.22 -18.13
CA ILE A 623 11.65 -23.31 -17.60
C ILE A 623 12.08 -23.78 -16.22
N ASP A 624 13.40 -23.81 -15.98
CA ASP A 624 13.97 -24.07 -14.66
C ASP A 624 13.46 -23.03 -13.63
N PRO A 625 12.80 -23.46 -12.54
CA PRO A 625 12.35 -22.58 -11.45
C PRO A 625 13.40 -21.60 -10.94
N ASN A 626 14.68 -21.98 -10.95
CA ASN A 626 15.77 -21.16 -10.45
C ASN A 626 16.04 -19.94 -11.33
N ARG A 627 15.45 -19.88 -12.53
CA ARG A 627 15.47 -18.68 -13.39
C ARG A 627 14.45 -17.63 -12.95
N LEU A 628 13.55 -17.96 -12.02
CA LEU A 628 12.74 -16.98 -11.30
C LEU A 628 13.43 -16.60 -10.00
N VAL A 629 13.82 -15.34 -9.88
CA VAL A 629 14.45 -14.78 -8.68
C VAL A 629 13.42 -13.89 -7.98
N PHE A 630 13.34 -13.97 -6.65
CA PHE A 630 12.34 -13.25 -5.87
C PHE A 630 13.01 -12.20 -4.97
N ALA A 631 12.71 -10.93 -5.19
CA ALA A 631 13.27 -9.80 -4.48
C ALA A 631 12.45 -9.51 -3.22
N PRO A 632 13.06 -9.50 -2.02
CA PRO A 632 12.33 -9.22 -0.78
C PRO A 632 11.83 -7.78 -0.73
N ARG A 633 10.88 -7.48 0.16
CA ARG A 633 10.51 -6.09 0.47
C ARG A 633 11.60 -5.46 1.35
N ILE A 634 12.15 -4.33 0.90
CA ILE A 634 13.22 -3.59 1.56
C ILE A 634 12.87 -2.10 1.61
N ALA A 635 13.68 -1.29 2.30
CA ALA A 635 13.46 0.16 2.38
C ALA A 635 13.46 0.80 0.97
N ILE A 636 12.67 1.86 0.79
CA ILE A 636 12.47 2.50 -0.52
C ILE A 636 13.79 2.93 -1.19
N PRO A 637 14.76 3.54 -0.49
CA PRO A 637 16.03 3.92 -1.13
C PRO A 637 16.82 2.72 -1.69
N ASP A 638 16.85 1.60 -0.96
CA ASP A 638 17.52 0.37 -1.40
C ASP A 638 16.72 -0.33 -2.52
N HIS A 639 15.39 -0.27 -2.44
CA HIS A 639 14.51 -0.74 -3.51
C HIS A 639 14.76 0.03 -4.81
N LEU A 640 14.89 1.37 -4.75
CA LEU A 640 15.24 2.16 -5.93
C LEU A 640 16.66 1.87 -6.41
N ALA A 641 17.63 1.64 -5.51
CA ALA A 641 19.00 1.35 -5.89
C ALA A 641 19.11 0.03 -6.66
N ARG A 642 18.44 -1.03 -6.18
CA ARG A 642 18.50 -2.36 -6.81
C ARG A 642 17.91 -2.41 -8.22
N HIS A 643 17.04 -1.47 -8.61
CA HIS A 643 16.56 -1.38 -10.00
C HIS A 643 17.69 -1.22 -11.02
N ARG A 644 18.84 -0.66 -10.60
CA ARG A 644 20.05 -0.53 -11.45
C ARG A 644 20.63 -1.88 -11.88
N LEU A 645 20.30 -2.97 -11.17
CA LEU A 645 20.77 -4.33 -11.48
C LEU A 645 19.94 -5.02 -12.57
N ALA A 646 18.70 -4.58 -12.78
CA ALA A 646 17.81 -5.07 -13.80
C ALA A 646 18.10 -4.45 -15.17
N ASP A 647 17.88 -5.19 -16.25
CA ASP A 647 18.14 -4.74 -17.62
C ASP A 647 16.91 -4.16 -18.30
N LEU A 648 15.76 -4.82 -18.16
CA LEU A 648 14.50 -4.35 -18.72
C LEU A 648 13.36 -4.69 -17.78
N PHE A 649 12.57 -3.68 -17.40
CA PHE A 649 11.32 -3.89 -16.70
C PHE A 649 10.24 -4.28 -17.71
N LEU A 650 9.53 -5.38 -17.42
CA LEU A 650 8.42 -5.89 -18.22
C LEU A 650 7.10 -5.66 -17.47
N ASP A 651 6.27 -4.79 -18.03
CA ASP A 651 4.94 -4.47 -17.50
C ASP A 651 3.86 -5.48 -17.95
N CYS A 652 2.65 -5.36 -17.40
CA CYS A 652 1.52 -6.25 -17.65
C CYS A 652 0.26 -5.50 -18.08
N LEU A 653 -0.64 -6.22 -18.76
CA LEU A 653 -2.01 -5.82 -19.07
C LEU A 653 -2.96 -6.90 -18.50
N PRO A 654 -4.18 -6.59 -18.03
CA PRO A 654 -4.95 -5.34 -18.12
C PRO A 654 -4.60 -4.26 -17.09
N TYR A 655 -3.76 -4.57 -16.11
CA TYR A 655 -3.38 -3.63 -15.05
C TYR A 655 -1.86 -3.36 -15.10
N ASN A 656 -1.49 -2.19 -15.62
CA ASN A 656 -0.10 -1.75 -15.68
C ASN A 656 0.52 -1.53 -14.28
N ALA A 657 1.85 -1.50 -14.27
CA ALA A 657 2.69 -0.87 -13.28
C ALA A 657 2.38 0.63 -13.19
N HIS A 658 2.17 1.13 -11.97
CA HIS A 658 1.80 2.53 -11.71
C HIS A 658 2.97 3.21 -10.99
N THR A 659 2.95 3.25 -9.66
CA THR A 659 4.09 3.71 -8.84
C THR A 659 5.39 2.99 -9.21
N THR A 660 5.31 1.68 -9.44
CA THR A 660 6.45 0.83 -9.86
C THR A 660 7.07 1.26 -11.18
N THR A 661 6.28 1.74 -12.14
CA THR A 661 6.81 2.36 -13.37
C THR A 661 7.58 3.62 -13.05
N SER A 662 7.03 4.51 -12.22
CA SER A 662 7.73 5.74 -11.84
C SER A 662 9.02 5.49 -11.07
N ASP A 663 9.05 4.45 -10.22
CA ASP A 663 10.22 4.02 -9.46
C ASP A 663 11.33 3.52 -10.41
N ALA A 664 10.96 2.65 -11.36
CA ALA A 664 11.88 2.14 -12.37
C ALA A 664 12.47 3.28 -13.23
N LEU A 665 11.62 4.17 -13.76
CA LEU A 665 12.06 5.30 -14.57
C LEU A 665 12.95 6.26 -13.76
N TRP A 666 12.61 6.53 -12.50
CA TRP A 666 13.42 7.36 -11.58
C TRP A 666 14.80 6.75 -11.30
N ALA A 667 14.88 5.43 -11.19
CA ALA A 667 16.12 4.68 -11.02
C ALA A 667 16.92 4.47 -12.31
N GLY A 668 16.36 4.86 -13.47
CA GLY A 668 17.01 4.73 -14.78
C GLY A 668 16.82 3.36 -15.45
N LEU A 669 15.86 2.55 -14.99
CA LEU A 669 15.49 1.26 -15.59
C LEU A 669 14.43 1.47 -16.69
N PRO A 670 14.70 1.10 -17.95
CA PRO A 670 13.69 1.14 -19.02
C PRO A 670 12.51 0.22 -18.71
N VAL A 671 11.30 0.72 -18.98
CA VAL A 671 10.03 -0.01 -18.79
C VAL A 671 9.40 -0.24 -20.15
N LEU A 672 9.18 -1.50 -20.53
CA LEU A 672 8.38 -1.87 -21.70
C LEU A 672 6.96 -2.17 -21.26
N THR A 673 5.97 -1.55 -21.91
CA THR A 673 4.55 -1.77 -21.61
C THR A 673 3.72 -2.06 -22.86
N CYS A 674 2.59 -2.73 -22.64
CA CYS A 674 1.55 -2.92 -23.65
C CYS A 674 0.31 -2.13 -23.21
N ALA A 675 -0.03 -1.09 -23.96
CA ALA A 675 -1.19 -0.25 -23.69
C ALA A 675 -2.50 -0.97 -24.07
N GLY A 676 -3.45 -0.98 -23.14
CA GLY A 676 -4.81 -1.48 -23.37
C GLY A 676 -5.84 -0.36 -23.55
N GLU A 677 -7.10 -0.72 -23.31
CA GLU A 677 -8.25 0.19 -23.50
C GLU A 677 -8.65 0.95 -22.23
N THR A 678 -8.43 0.37 -21.05
CA THR A 678 -8.86 0.92 -19.75
C THR A 678 -7.81 1.84 -19.14
N PHE A 679 -8.23 2.73 -18.23
CA PHE A 679 -7.32 3.63 -17.50
C PHE A 679 -6.15 2.87 -16.87
N ALA A 680 -6.44 1.81 -16.10
CA ALA A 680 -5.44 1.00 -15.41
C ALA A 680 -4.41 0.35 -16.35
N GLY A 681 -4.81 0.01 -17.58
CA GLY A 681 -3.98 -0.57 -18.62
C GLY A 681 -3.23 0.43 -19.50
N ARG A 682 -3.25 1.73 -19.14
CA ARG A 682 -2.61 2.82 -19.91
C ARG A 682 -1.68 3.69 -19.08
N VAL A 683 -1.59 3.47 -17.77
CA VAL A 683 -0.78 4.29 -16.86
C VAL A 683 0.69 4.27 -17.24
N ALA A 684 1.30 3.10 -17.46
CA ALA A 684 2.73 3.04 -17.77
C ALA A 684 3.05 3.78 -19.08
N GLY A 685 2.17 3.70 -20.08
CA GLY A 685 2.31 4.43 -21.33
C GLY A 685 2.24 5.96 -21.15
N SER A 686 1.37 6.46 -20.26
CA SER A 686 1.34 7.90 -19.92
C SER A 686 2.68 8.37 -19.34
N LEU A 687 3.24 7.62 -18.40
CA LEU A 687 4.53 7.95 -17.78
C LEU A 687 5.68 7.89 -18.81
N LEU A 688 5.66 6.91 -19.71
CA LEU A 688 6.64 6.80 -20.80
C LEU A 688 6.55 7.97 -21.78
N GLN A 689 5.35 8.46 -22.09
CA GLN A 689 5.22 9.68 -22.89
C GLN A 689 5.80 10.90 -22.17
N ALA A 690 5.48 11.07 -20.89
CA ALA A 690 5.93 12.22 -20.10
C ALA A 690 7.45 12.24 -19.83
N VAL A 691 8.12 11.07 -19.83
CA VAL A 691 9.58 10.97 -19.76
C VAL A 691 10.27 11.02 -21.14
N GLY A 692 9.49 11.00 -22.23
CA GLY A 692 9.98 11.10 -23.60
C GLY A 692 10.52 9.80 -24.18
N LEU A 693 9.91 8.66 -23.85
CA LEU A 693 10.25 7.32 -24.38
C LEU A 693 9.03 6.57 -24.97
N PRO A 694 8.30 7.16 -25.94
CA PRO A 694 7.12 6.53 -26.54
C PRO A 694 7.44 5.21 -27.28
N GLU A 695 8.68 4.97 -27.68
CA GLU A 695 9.13 3.75 -28.36
C GLU A 695 9.15 2.48 -27.47
N LEU A 696 8.83 2.64 -26.18
CA LEU A 696 8.64 1.55 -25.22
C LEU A 696 7.16 1.25 -24.94
N ILE A 697 6.26 1.86 -25.71
CA ILE A 697 4.81 1.63 -25.65
C ILE A 697 4.42 0.76 -26.84
N THR A 698 3.95 -0.46 -26.58
CA THR A 698 3.36 -1.33 -27.60
C THR A 698 1.84 -1.40 -27.44
N THR A 699 1.13 -1.93 -28.43
CA THR A 699 -0.34 -2.09 -28.43
C THR A 699 -0.79 -3.51 -28.75
N SER A 700 0.16 -4.46 -28.85
CA SER A 700 -0.11 -5.86 -29.08
C SER A 700 0.91 -6.73 -28.33
N LEU A 701 0.50 -7.95 -27.95
CA LEU A 701 1.39 -8.92 -27.30
C LEU A 701 2.54 -9.35 -28.22
N ALA A 702 2.30 -9.41 -29.54
CA ALA A 702 3.32 -9.77 -30.51
C ALA A 702 4.42 -8.69 -30.60
N ASP A 703 4.03 -7.41 -30.68
CA ASP A 703 4.98 -6.30 -30.70
C ASP A 703 5.72 -6.17 -29.37
N TYR A 704 5.01 -6.43 -28.26
CA TYR A 704 5.61 -6.48 -26.92
C TYR A 704 6.73 -7.54 -26.85
N GLU A 705 6.44 -8.79 -27.24
CA GLU A 705 7.42 -9.88 -27.23
C GLU A 705 8.59 -9.60 -28.17
N ALA A 706 8.32 -9.11 -29.38
CA ALA A 706 9.34 -8.76 -30.35
C ALA A 706 10.26 -7.64 -29.84
N ARG A 707 9.68 -6.60 -29.22
CA ARG A 707 10.45 -5.47 -28.66
C ARG A 707 11.28 -5.90 -27.46
N ALA A 708 10.73 -6.72 -26.55
CA ALA A 708 11.47 -7.26 -25.42
C ALA A 708 12.66 -8.11 -25.88
N LEU A 709 12.45 -9.00 -26.85
CA LEU A 709 13.49 -9.85 -27.40
C LEU A 709 14.57 -9.05 -28.14
N HIS A 710 14.16 -8.02 -28.88
CA HIS A 710 15.09 -7.08 -29.53
C HIS A 710 15.99 -6.41 -28.50
N LEU A 711 15.41 -5.79 -27.46
CA LEU A 711 16.20 -5.11 -26.43
C LEU A 711 17.12 -6.09 -25.67
N ALA A 712 16.66 -7.30 -25.39
CA ALA A 712 17.48 -8.33 -24.74
C ALA A 712 18.69 -8.79 -25.56
N ARG A 713 18.62 -8.69 -26.89
CA ARG A 713 19.70 -9.07 -27.81
C ARG A 713 20.58 -7.91 -28.25
N ASN A 714 20.21 -6.67 -27.94
CA ASN A 714 20.91 -5.46 -28.38
C ASN A 714 21.26 -4.57 -27.15
N PRO A 715 22.34 -4.89 -26.41
CA PRO A 715 22.73 -4.15 -25.20
C PRO A 715 22.97 -2.66 -25.42
N GLU A 716 23.38 -2.28 -26.63
CA GLU A 716 23.63 -0.88 -26.99
C GLU A 716 22.35 -0.04 -26.99
N ASP A 717 21.23 -0.59 -27.46
CA ASP A 717 19.94 0.10 -27.44
C ASP A 717 19.48 0.35 -25.99
N LEU A 718 19.67 -0.63 -25.10
CA LEU A 718 19.39 -0.47 -23.68
C LEU A 718 20.30 0.57 -23.01
N ARG A 719 21.58 0.61 -23.40
CA ARG A 719 22.52 1.62 -22.93
C ARG A 719 22.04 3.03 -23.32
N ILE A 720 21.56 3.21 -24.56
CA ILE A 720 21.00 4.48 -25.05
C ILE A 720 19.74 4.87 -24.25
N LEU A 721 18.82 3.92 -24.02
CA LEU A 721 17.61 4.16 -23.23
C LEU A 721 17.94 4.57 -21.79
N ARG A 722 18.84 3.84 -21.11
CA ARG A 722 19.31 4.17 -19.76
C ARG A 722 19.95 5.56 -19.69
N GLN A 723 20.82 5.90 -20.63
CA GLN A 723 21.43 7.24 -20.69
C GLN A 723 20.39 8.34 -20.93
N THR A 724 19.35 8.05 -21.72
CA THR A 724 18.25 8.98 -21.94
C THR A 724 17.45 9.19 -20.67
N LEU A 725 17.09 8.13 -19.93
CA LEU A 725 16.42 8.23 -18.63
C LEU A 725 17.23 9.05 -17.62
N LEU A 726 18.54 8.82 -17.51
CA LEU A 726 19.38 9.56 -16.58
C LEU A 726 19.41 11.07 -16.88
N ARG A 727 19.35 11.46 -18.16
CA ARG A 727 19.20 12.87 -18.56
C ARG A 727 17.79 13.38 -18.25
N GLN A 728 16.78 12.63 -18.66
CA GLN A 728 15.37 13.00 -18.49
C GLN A 728 14.94 13.11 -17.03
N ARG A 729 15.59 12.39 -16.11
CA ARG A 729 15.37 12.54 -14.67
C ARG A 729 15.47 13.99 -14.18
N LYS A 730 16.29 14.82 -14.83
CA LYS A 730 16.50 16.24 -14.46
C LYS A 730 15.64 17.23 -15.25
N SER A 731 15.05 16.81 -16.36
CA SER A 731 14.46 17.74 -17.36
C SER A 731 13.06 17.36 -17.85
N ALA A 732 12.65 16.10 -17.67
CA ALA A 732 11.36 15.63 -18.14
C ALA A 732 10.24 16.21 -17.25
N PRO A 733 9.11 16.63 -17.85
CA PRO A 733 7.95 17.09 -17.09
C PRO A 733 7.43 16.08 -16.06
N LEU A 734 7.66 14.77 -16.27
CA LEU A 734 7.30 13.72 -15.32
C LEU A 734 7.91 13.91 -13.92
N PHE A 735 9.09 14.55 -13.86
CA PHE A 735 9.85 14.83 -12.64
C PHE A 735 10.04 16.34 -12.41
N ASP A 736 9.14 17.18 -12.93
CA ASP A 736 9.08 18.60 -12.57
C ASP A 736 7.81 18.87 -11.77
N ILE A 737 7.90 18.67 -10.45
CA ILE A 737 6.73 18.77 -9.57
C ILE A 737 6.32 20.21 -9.32
N ALA A 738 7.24 21.18 -9.44
CA ALA A 738 6.85 22.59 -9.40
C ALA A 738 5.96 22.94 -10.61
N LEU A 739 6.34 22.51 -11.82
CA LEU A 739 5.52 22.69 -13.03
C LEU A 739 4.20 21.94 -12.94
N TYR A 740 4.24 20.67 -12.52
CA TYR A 740 3.05 19.85 -12.32
C TYR A 740 2.05 20.53 -11.37
N THR A 741 2.53 21.04 -10.23
CA THR A 741 1.70 21.70 -9.21
C THR A 741 0.98 22.91 -9.79
N ARG A 742 1.69 23.75 -10.56
CA ARG A 742 1.07 24.90 -11.24
C ARG A 742 -0.02 24.50 -12.23
N HIS A 743 0.16 23.40 -12.95
CA HIS A 743 -0.87 22.87 -13.86
C HIS A 743 -2.09 22.39 -13.07
N LEU A 744 -1.87 21.69 -11.95
CA LEU A 744 -2.97 21.19 -11.12
C LEU A 744 -3.75 22.34 -10.49
N GLU A 745 -3.04 23.36 -10.02
CA GLU A 745 -3.65 24.60 -9.52
C GLU A 745 -4.42 25.36 -10.60
N SER A 746 -3.93 25.36 -11.84
CA SER A 746 -4.66 25.90 -12.99
C SER A 746 -5.98 25.14 -13.22
N ALA A 747 -5.93 23.80 -13.12
CA ALA A 747 -7.12 22.96 -13.17
C ALA A 747 -8.11 23.32 -12.05
N TYR A 748 -7.64 23.40 -10.80
CA TYR A 748 -8.48 23.77 -9.66
C TYR A 748 -9.07 25.17 -9.80
N ARG A 749 -8.31 26.16 -10.27
CA ARG A 749 -8.82 27.51 -10.56
C ARG A 749 -9.90 27.48 -11.63
N GLN A 750 -9.73 26.68 -12.68
CA GLN A 750 -10.72 26.56 -13.75
C GLN A 750 -12.01 25.90 -13.24
N MET A 751 -11.90 24.83 -12.43
CA MET A 751 -13.06 24.21 -11.77
C MET A 751 -13.78 25.22 -10.87
N TRP A 752 -13.03 25.92 -10.00
CA TRP A 752 -13.58 26.89 -9.08
C TRP A 752 -14.26 28.07 -9.79
N THR A 753 -13.60 28.65 -10.80
CA THR A 753 -14.16 29.76 -11.59
C THR A 753 -15.48 29.36 -12.25
N ARG A 754 -15.58 28.14 -12.79
CA ARG A 754 -16.84 27.64 -13.37
C ARG A 754 -17.95 27.55 -12.34
N PHE A 755 -17.65 27.06 -11.14
CA PHE A 755 -18.63 27.01 -10.05
C PHE A 755 -19.06 28.41 -9.60
N GLU A 756 -18.13 29.35 -9.44
CA GLU A 756 -18.43 30.77 -9.15
C GLU A 756 -19.33 31.40 -10.22
N ASP A 757 -19.16 31.01 -11.48
CA ASP A 757 -19.99 31.46 -12.60
C ASP A 757 -21.35 30.74 -12.69
N GLY A 758 -21.64 29.81 -11.78
CA GLY A 758 -22.87 29.02 -11.78
C GLY A 758 -22.97 28.02 -12.93
N LEU A 759 -21.84 27.65 -13.53
CA LEU A 759 -21.77 26.70 -14.64
C LEU A 759 -21.63 25.26 -14.13
N ALA A 760 -22.26 24.32 -14.82
CA ALA A 760 -22.10 22.90 -14.53
C ALA A 760 -20.67 22.41 -14.85
N PRO A 761 -20.19 21.33 -14.18
CA PRO A 761 -18.94 20.68 -14.54
C PRO A 761 -18.89 20.26 -16.01
N GLU A 762 -17.74 20.48 -16.65
CA GLU A 762 -17.47 20.12 -18.05
C GLU A 762 -16.03 19.63 -18.19
N ALA A 763 -15.78 18.73 -19.14
CA ALA A 763 -14.44 18.23 -19.42
C ALA A 763 -13.58 19.32 -20.08
N PHE A 764 -12.29 19.38 -19.73
CA PHE A 764 -11.37 20.35 -20.32
C PHE A 764 -9.91 19.87 -20.25
N ALA A 765 -9.06 20.49 -21.07
CA ALA A 765 -7.61 20.31 -21.01
C ALA A 765 -6.94 21.55 -20.45
N VAL A 766 -6.05 21.36 -19.48
CA VAL A 766 -5.24 22.44 -18.92
C VAL A 766 -4.22 22.88 -19.97
N ALA A 767 -4.11 24.18 -20.21
CA ALA A 767 -3.09 24.70 -21.11
C ALA A 767 -1.68 24.52 -20.50
N PRO A 768 -0.67 24.11 -21.28
CA PRO A 768 0.70 24.06 -20.80
C PRO A 768 1.15 25.46 -20.36
N ALA A 769 1.47 25.62 -19.08
CA ALA A 769 2.13 26.84 -18.62
C ALA A 769 3.50 26.97 -19.31
N ALA A 770 3.85 28.18 -19.76
CA ALA A 770 5.20 28.43 -20.28
C ALA A 770 6.21 28.12 -19.16
N PRO A 771 7.36 27.47 -19.47
CA PRO A 771 8.47 27.46 -18.55
C PRO A 771 8.98 28.89 -18.45
N GLU A 772 8.54 29.63 -17.43
CA GLU A 772 9.18 30.90 -17.11
C GLU A 772 10.64 30.62 -16.75
N LYS A 773 11.55 31.48 -17.23
CA LYS A 773 12.81 31.69 -16.52
C LYS A 773 12.40 32.04 -15.11
N ASP A 774 12.62 31.09 -14.24
CA ASP A 774 11.98 31.00 -12.96
C ASP A 774 12.54 32.11 -12.06
N THR A 775 11.99 33.32 -12.18
CA THR A 775 12.27 34.47 -11.30
C THR A 775 11.66 34.24 -9.93
N ALA A 776 10.64 33.36 -9.85
CA ALA A 776 10.17 32.76 -8.61
C ALA A 776 11.11 31.64 -8.12
N SER A 777 11.85 30.93 -8.99
CA SER A 777 13.02 30.19 -8.51
C SER A 777 14.11 31.12 -8.10
N ASP A 778 14.30 32.30 -8.68
CA ASP A 778 15.35 33.18 -8.16
C ASP A 778 14.91 33.80 -6.83
N ALA A 779 13.62 34.05 -6.56
CA ALA A 779 13.14 34.55 -5.26
C ALA A 779 12.86 33.45 -4.21
N TYR A 780 12.46 32.23 -4.60
CA TYR A 780 12.32 31.07 -3.72
C TYR A 780 13.67 30.36 -3.57
N LYS A 781 14.54 30.34 -4.58
CA LYS A 781 15.98 30.07 -4.38
C LYS A 781 16.59 31.22 -3.62
N GLU A 782 16.30 32.51 -3.76
CA GLU A 782 16.93 33.53 -2.90
C GLU A 782 16.34 33.58 -1.49
N ALA A 783 15.06 33.24 -1.27
CA ALA A 783 14.44 33.23 0.07
C ALA A 783 14.62 31.88 0.79
N HIS A 784 14.69 30.76 0.07
CA HIS A 784 15.08 29.46 0.60
C HIS A 784 16.61 29.30 0.56
N ILE A 785 17.39 29.94 -0.31
CA ILE A 785 18.85 30.13 -0.09
C ILE A 785 19.06 31.18 0.99
N ALA A 786 18.21 32.19 1.22
CA ALA A 786 18.39 33.07 2.38
C ALA A 786 17.93 32.45 3.71
N LYS A 787 17.08 31.40 3.70
CA LYS A 787 16.73 30.62 4.91
C LYS A 787 17.45 29.27 5.05
N THR A 788 17.96 28.71 3.96
CA THR A 788 18.75 27.46 3.89
C THR A 788 20.24 27.74 3.61
N ALA A 789 20.63 28.99 3.34
CA ALA A 789 21.96 29.52 3.61
C ALA A 789 21.93 30.31 4.93
N THR A 790 21.70 29.56 6.00
CA THR A 790 22.59 29.74 7.14
C THR A 790 23.84 28.89 6.84
N VAL A 791 24.72 29.45 6.01
CA VAL A 791 26.13 29.06 5.80
C VAL A 791 26.38 27.55 5.63
N ALA A 792 26.19 27.04 4.42
CA ALA A 792 26.51 25.64 4.10
C ALA A 792 28.03 25.34 4.10
N ARG A 793 28.89 26.36 4.09
CA ARG A 793 30.33 26.23 4.33
C ARG A 793 30.87 27.57 4.82
N ILE A 794 31.59 27.57 5.94
CA ILE A 794 32.26 28.75 6.49
C ILE A 794 33.61 28.85 5.80
N THR A 795 33.75 29.83 4.90
CA THR A 795 34.98 30.10 4.15
C THR A 795 36.07 30.65 5.07
N PHE A 796 37.30 30.17 4.88
CA PHE A 796 38.46 30.74 5.56
C PHE A 796 38.97 31.98 4.79
N GLU A 797 38.94 33.15 5.43
CA GLU A 797 39.48 34.40 4.87
C GLU A 797 41.02 34.44 4.92
N THR A 798 41.61 33.74 5.90
CA THR A 798 43.04 33.61 6.14
C THR A 798 43.39 32.14 6.32
N CYS A 799 44.68 31.80 6.31
CA CYS A 799 45.10 30.44 6.66
C CYS A 799 44.61 30.09 8.09
N PRO A 800 43.80 29.04 8.29
CA PRO A 800 43.25 28.69 9.60
C PRO A 800 44.30 28.22 10.62
N LEU A 801 45.55 28.06 10.18
CA LEU A 801 46.67 27.69 11.03
C LEU A 801 47.53 28.90 11.45
N CYS A 802 48.06 29.67 10.49
CA CYS A 802 48.98 30.78 10.78
C CYS A 802 48.34 32.17 10.70
N GLN A 803 47.08 32.28 10.29
CA GLN A 803 46.35 33.55 10.07
C GLN A 803 46.94 34.44 8.96
N GLY A 804 47.86 33.93 8.14
CA GLY A 804 48.40 34.62 6.98
C GLY A 804 47.39 34.75 5.84
N SER A 805 47.40 35.89 5.14
CA SER A 805 46.50 36.20 4.02
C SER A 805 47.04 35.76 2.66
N HIS A 806 48.28 35.26 2.59
CA HIS A 806 48.92 34.84 1.34
C HIS A 806 48.72 33.34 1.11
N HIS A 807 47.79 32.97 0.23
CA HIS A 807 47.55 31.59 -0.18
C HIS A 807 47.16 31.49 -1.65
N GLU A 808 47.54 30.39 -2.31
CA GLU A 808 47.24 30.12 -3.72
C GLU A 808 46.29 28.92 -3.87
N PRO A 809 45.44 28.88 -4.93
CA PRO A 809 44.67 27.69 -5.28
C PRO A 809 45.60 26.52 -5.60
N LEU A 810 45.30 25.34 -5.06
CA LEU A 810 46.08 24.12 -5.29
C LEU A 810 45.37 23.18 -6.28
N LEU A 811 44.12 22.82 -6.00
CA LEU A 811 43.27 22.05 -6.92
C LEU A 811 41.79 22.17 -6.55
N VAL A 812 40.94 21.74 -7.48
CA VAL A 812 39.51 21.59 -7.27
C VAL A 812 39.15 20.11 -7.43
N ALA A 813 38.70 19.50 -6.34
CA ALA A 813 38.38 18.08 -6.29
C ALA A 813 36.89 17.87 -6.55
N ASP A 814 36.56 16.90 -7.41
CA ASP A 814 35.19 16.38 -7.52
C ASP A 814 34.90 15.50 -6.30
N VAL A 815 33.94 15.93 -5.49
CA VAL A 815 33.53 15.23 -4.27
C VAL A 815 32.22 14.48 -4.46
N THR A 816 31.64 14.48 -5.67
CA THR A 816 30.38 13.77 -5.97
C THR A 816 30.48 12.26 -5.83
N ARG A 817 31.71 11.73 -5.78
CA ARG A 817 32.03 10.31 -5.59
C ARG A 817 32.27 9.94 -4.12
N ASP A 818 32.30 10.91 -3.20
CA ASP A 818 32.44 10.63 -1.78
C ASP A 818 31.18 9.88 -1.27
N PRO A 819 31.30 8.80 -0.49
CA PRO A 819 30.16 8.04 0.04
C PRO A 819 29.18 8.84 0.92
N LEU A 820 29.58 10.01 1.41
CA LEU A 820 28.77 10.94 2.20
C LEU A 820 28.22 12.10 1.37
N TYR A 821 28.54 12.15 0.07
CA TYR A 821 28.03 13.18 -0.82
C TYR A 821 26.50 13.13 -0.90
N ARG A 822 25.92 14.32 -0.83
CA ARG A 822 24.49 14.56 -1.08
C ARG A 822 24.42 15.75 -2.01
N SER A 823 23.43 15.81 -2.89
CA SER A 823 23.28 16.93 -3.84
C SER A 823 23.05 18.30 -3.19
N ILE A 824 22.81 18.35 -1.88
CA ILE A 824 22.77 19.60 -1.10
C ILE A 824 24.17 20.10 -0.69
N LEU A 825 25.19 19.23 -0.74
CA LEU A 825 26.60 19.55 -0.54
C LEU A 825 27.22 19.93 -1.90
N PRO A 826 28.30 20.72 -1.93
CA PRO A 826 28.89 21.17 -3.18
C PRO A 826 29.50 19.99 -3.96
N ASP A 827 29.28 19.94 -5.29
CA ASP A 827 29.89 18.95 -6.20
C ASP A 827 31.42 18.98 -6.18
N LYS A 828 32.00 20.11 -5.75
CA LYS A 828 33.44 20.35 -5.76
C LYS A 828 33.93 20.95 -4.45
N VAL A 829 35.12 20.53 -4.04
CA VAL A 829 35.86 21.16 -2.93
C VAL A 829 37.15 21.76 -3.46
N GLU A 830 37.32 23.06 -3.25
CA GLU A 830 38.57 23.76 -3.55
C GLU A 830 39.57 23.59 -2.40
N TRP A 831 40.82 23.31 -2.75
CA TRP A 831 41.95 23.20 -1.83
C TRP A 831 42.95 24.32 -2.11
N ARG A 832 43.50 24.91 -1.05
CA ARG A 832 44.44 26.03 -1.09
C ARG A 832 45.73 25.68 -0.35
N ARG A 833 46.83 26.35 -0.71
CA ARG A 833 48.12 26.27 -0.03
C ARG A 833 48.54 27.65 0.49
N CYS A 834 48.81 27.74 1.79
CA CYS A 834 49.37 28.94 2.40
C CYS A 834 50.85 29.12 2.04
N GLN A 835 51.26 30.33 1.66
CA GLN A 835 52.65 30.66 1.32
C GLN A 835 53.51 30.91 2.56
N ASP A 836 52.92 31.47 3.62
CA ASP A 836 53.66 31.83 4.84
C ASP A 836 54.07 30.59 5.65
N CYS A 837 53.20 29.57 5.68
CA CYS A 837 53.42 28.35 6.46
C CYS A 837 53.24 27.06 5.66
N GLY A 838 53.03 27.07 4.35
CA GLY A 838 52.90 25.83 3.57
C GLY A 838 51.68 24.94 3.88
N HIS A 839 50.80 25.31 4.81
CA HIS A 839 49.60 24.55 5.20
C HIS A 839 48.62 24.40 4.04
N VAL A 840 48.04 23.21 3.92
CA VAL A 840 47.10 22.86 2.85
C VAL A 840 45.74 22.58 3.47
N PHE A 841 44.76 23.34 3.04
CA PHE A 841 43.43 23.34 3.64
C PHE A 841 42.36 23.54 2.58
N ALA A 842 41.17 23.03 2.85
CA ALA A 842 40.01 23.23 2.02
C ALA A 842 39.51 24.68 2.19
N GLU A 843 38.96 25.29 1.14
CA GLU A 843 38.55 26.72 1.14
C GLU A 843 37.64 27.14 2.30
N GLY A 844 36.89 26.19 2.88
CA GLY A 844 36.12 26.37 4.10
C GLY A 844 35.81 25.06 4.80
N HIS A 845 35.11 25.13 5.92
CA HIS A 845 34.59 23.96 6.64
C HIS A 845 33.06 23.98 6.72
N PHE A 846 32.45 22.83 6.99
CA PHE A 846 31.00 22.76 7.16
C PHE A 846 30.57 23.31 8.52
N SER A 847 29.42 24.00 8.58
CA SER A 847 28.85 24.48 9.84
C SER A 847 28.43 23.29 10.72
N PRO A 848 28.39 23.44 12.06
CA PRO A 848 28.00 22.36 12.97
C PRO A 848 26.64 21.75 12.64
N ILE A 849 25.70 22.57 12.16
CA ILE A 849 24.38 22.11 11.71
C ILE A 849 24.51 21.14 10.54
N VAL A 850 25.26 21.50 9.49
CA VAL A 850 25.49 20.63 8.32
C VAL A 850 26.24 19.34 8.71
N GLN A 851 27.21 19.43 9.62
CA GLN A 851 27.90 18.25 10.16
C GLN A 851 26.94 17.31 10.89
N SER A 852 26.00 17.86 11.66
CA SER A 852 25.02 17.07 12.43
C SER A 852 23.84 16.53 11.61
N THR A 853 23.48 17.12 10.47
CA THR A 853 22.29 16.76 9.67
C THR A 853 22.61 16.04 8.36
N HIS A 854 23.68 16.45 7.67
CA HIS A 854 24.02 15.93 6.35
C HIS A 854 25.16 14.90 6.39
N PHE A 855 26.07 15.03 7.35
CA PHE A 855 27.10 14.00 7.62
C PHE A 855 26.69 13.00 8.72
N ALA A 856 25.41 13.01 9.12
CA ALA A 856 24.83 12.09 10.10
C ALA A 856 24.85 10.60 9.67
N ARG A 857 25.06 10.33 8.37
CA ARG A 857 25.11 8.96 7.86
C ARG A 857 26.39 8.30 8.33
N THR A 858 26.25 7.27 9.13
CA THR A 858 27.35 6.39 9.52
C THR A 858 27.74 5.49 8.35
N LEU A 859 28.98 5.63 7.87
CA LEU A 859 29.55 4.64 6.96
C LEU A 859 29.60 3.29 7.70
N PRO A 860 29.34 2.15 7.04
CA PRO A 860 29.36 0.85 7.71
C PRO A 860 30.63 0.61 8.53
N ALA A 861 31.79 0.99 7.98
CA ALA A 861 33.10 0.90 8.63
C ALA A 861 33.29 1.81 9.87
N GLU A 862 32.37 2.75 10.11
CA GLU A 862 32.38 3.66 11.26
C GLU A 862 31.24 3.34 12.25
N ALA A 863 30.40 2.35 11.99
CA ALA A 863 29.33 1.99 12.90
C ALA A 863 29.90 1.39 14.19
N VAL A 864 29.37 1.84 15.34
CA VAL A 864 29.78 1.33 16.65
C VAL A 864 29.64 -0.19 16.67
N GLY A 865 30.75 -0.89 16.91
CA GLY A 865 30.79 -2.35 16.91
C GLY A 865 31.12 -3.03 15.57
N HIS A 866 31.34 -2.27 14.48
CA HIS A 866 31.61 -2.85 13.16
C HIS A 866 33.01 -3.50 13.07
N ASP A 867 33.05 -4.73 12.56
CA ASP A 867 34.28 -5.55 12.36
C ASP A 867 35.24 -5.51 13.58
N MET A 868 34.68 -5.45 14.79
CA MET A 868 35.44 -5.27 16.03
C MET A 868 36.55 -6.30 16.20
N GLU A 869 36.29 -7.55 15.85
CA GLU A 869 37.25 -8.64 15.99
C GLU A 869 38.53 -8.39 15.18
N LYS A 870 38.42 -7.90 13.95
CA LYS A 870 39.60 -7.55 13.13
C LYS A 870 40.25 -6.25 13.57
N ARG A 871 39.45 -5.25 13.96
CA ARG A 871 39.95 -3.94 14.43
C ARG A 871 40.62 -4.01 15.80
N ARG A 872 40.33 -5.04 16.58
CA ARG A 872 40.90 -5.28 17.92
C ARG A 872 42.43 -5.35 17.89
N LEU A 873 43.03 -6.10 16.96
CA LEU A 873 44.48 -6.25 16.88
C LEU A 873 45.18 -4.91 16.61
N GLN A 874 44.65 -4.12 15.68
CA GLN A 874 45.17 -2.80 15.33
C GLN A 874 45.04 -1.81 16.50
N SER A 875 43.87 -1.81 17.15
CA SER A 875 43.60 -0.93 18.29
C SER A 875 44.44 -1.30 19.51
N GLY A 876 44.60 -2.60 19.79
CA GLY A 876 45.44 -3.11 20.87
C GLY A 876 46.90 -2.70 20.73
N ALA A 877 47.47 -2.77 19.52
CA ALA A 877 48.84 -2.33 19.27
C ALA A 877 49.02 -0.80 19.44
N ILE A 878 47.98 0.01 19.18
CA ILE A 878 47.99 1.44 19.51
C ILE A 878 47.99 1.63 21.03
N VAL A 879 47.08 0.95 21.75
CA VAL A 879 46.98 1.04 23.21
C VAL A 879 48.25 0.58 23.91
N GLU A 880 48.86 -0.53 23.46
CA GLU A 880 50.14 -1.05 23.98
C GLU A 880 51.27 -0.03 23.86
N ARG A 881 51.38 0.64 22.69
CA ARG A 881 52.39 1.68 22.50
C ARG A 881 52.11 2.92 23.33
N MET A 882 50.84 3.26 23.54
CA MET A 882 50.47 4.36 24.43
C MET A 882 50.83 4.04 25.89
N ASP A 883 50.56 2.82 26.35
CA ASP A 883 50.84 2.34 27.70
C ASP A 883 52.32 2.50 28.09
N HIS A 884 53.23 2.32 27.13
CA HIS A 884 54.68 2.51 27.32
C HIS A 884 55.07 3.92 27.81
N TRP A 885 54.28 4.95 27.44
CA TRP A 885 54.56 6.35 27.76
C TRP A 885 53.83 6.85 29.00
N LEU A 886 52.92 6.06 29.56
CA LEU A 886 52.02 6.48 30.64
C LEU A 886 52.49 5.95 32.00
N PRO A 887 52.14 6.63 33.11
CA PRO A 887 52.36 6.12 34.45
C PRO A 887 51.58 4.82 34.72
N ALA A 888 52.02 4.02 35.69
CA ALA A 888 51.36 2.76 36.05
C ALA A 888 49.90 2.90 36.52
N ALA A 889 49.51 4.08 37.02
CA ALA A 889 48.13 4.38 37.41
C ALA A 889 47.34 4.85 36.17
N LYS A 890 46.49 3.97 35.65
CA LYS A 890 45.61 4.25 34.51
C LYS A 890 44.40 5.08 34.97
N GLY A 891 43.93 5.96 34.10
CA GLY A 891 42.75 6.80 34.33
C GLY A 891 41.89 6.89 33.07
N ALA A 892 41.16 8.00 32.92
CA ALA A 892 40.24 8.14 31.79
C ALA A 892 40.96 8.27 30.42
N TRP A 893 40.42 7.58 29.41
CA TRP A 893 40.80 7.68 27.99
C TRP A 893 39.68 8.36 27.20
N LEU A 894 39.93 9.54 26.66
CA LEU A 894 38.99 10.25 25.79
C LEU A 894 39.29 9.93 24.32
N ASP A 895 38.32 9.38 23.59
CA ASP A 895 38.40 9.26 22.13
C ASP A 895 37.40 10.19 21.45
N VAL A 896 37.92 11.17 20.70
CA VAL A 896 37.13 12.19 20.02
C VAL A 896 36.86 11.77 18.58
N GLY A 897 35.60 11.67 18.19
CA GLY A 897 35.18 11.11 16.91
C GLY A 897 35.43 9.60 16.84
N PHE A 898 35.13 8.87 17.93
CA PHE A 898 35.51 7.48 18.16
C PHE A 898 35.04 6.47 17.09
N GLY A 899 34.13 6.87 16.20
CA GLY A 899 33.75 6.05 15.04
C GLY A 899 33.14 4.72 15.47
N ASP A 900 33.82 3.62 15.11
CA ASP A 900 33.41 2.25 15.43
C ASP A 900 33.61 1.83 16.90
N ALA A 901 34.18 2.73 17.72
CA ALA A 901 34.52 2.55 19.14
C ALA A 901 35.58 1.46 19.44
N SER A 902 36.22 0.88 18.42
CA SER A 902 37.20 -0.20 18.60
C SER A 902 38.42 0.18 19.46
N LEU A 903 38.86 1.44 19.39
CA LEU A 903 39.96 1.96 20.22
C LEU A 903 39.59 2.09 21.69
N LEU A 904 38.36 2.53 22.00
CA LEU A 904 37.86 2.64 23.36
C LEU A 904 37.73 1.27 24.02
N PHE A 905 37.19 0.29 23.30
CA PHE A 905 37.06 -1.08 23.80
C PHE A 905 38.43 -1.73 24.04
N ALA A 906 39.41 -1.50 23.16
CA ALA A 906 40.78 -1.95 23.40
C ALA A 906 41.42 -1.24 24.62
N ALA A 907 41.14 0.05 24.84
CA ALA A 907 41.66 0.78 25.99
C ALA A 907 41.08 0.25 27.32
N GLU A 908 39.79 -0.09 27.36
CA GLU A 908 39.14 -0.72 28.51
C GLU A 908 39.83 -2.03 28.90
N GLU A 909 40.15 -2.89 27.92
CA GLU A 909 40.83 -4.16 28.15
C GLU A 909 42.23 -4.00 28.77
N TRP A 910 42.87 -2.85 28.56
CA TRP A 910 44.14 -2.49 29.19
C TRP A 910 43.95 -1.77 30.52
N GLY A 911 42.72 -1.56 30.99
CA GLY A 911 42.41 -0.98 32.30
C GLY A 911 42.28 0.54 32.33
N PHE A 912 41.97 1.18 31.19
CA PHE A 912 41.58 2.60 31.15
C PHE A 912 40.06 2.75 31.31
N ASP A 913 39.61 3.93 31.78
CA ASP A 913 38.18 4.26 31.82
C ASP A 913 37.78 4.95 30.50
N PRO A 914 37.04 4.30 29.58
CA PRO A 914 36.74 4.87 28.27
C PRO A 914 35.68 5.97 28.33
N VAL A 915 35.96 7.09 27.67
CA VAL A 915 35.04 8.22 27.48
C VAL A 915 34.96 8.56 26.00
N GLY A 916 33.75 8.52 25.44
CA GLY A 916 33.51 8.86 24.03
C GLY A 916 33.02 10.30 23.87
N LEU A 917 33.52 10.98 22.84
CA LEU A 917 32.97 12.27 22.40
C LEU A 917 32.72 12.23 20.89
N GLU A 918 31.50 12.44 20.43
CA GLU A 918 31.12 12.25 19.02
C GLU A 918 30.01 13.22 18.59
N HIS A 919 30.08 13.73 17.36
CA HIS A 919 29.07 14.66 16.85
C HIS A 919 27.73 13.98 16.59
N ARG A 920 27.78 12.69 16.20
CA ARG A 920 26.61 11.86 15.88
C ARG A 920 25.94 11.36 17.16
N LYS A 921 24.77 11.93 17.48
CA LYS A 921 23.97 11.53 18.64
C LYS A 921 23.75 10.01 18.74
N ALA A 922 23.41 9.36 17.62
CA ALA A 922 23.18 7.91 17.59
C ALA A 922 24.39 7.09 18.07
N HIS A 923 25.62 7.52 17.79
CA HIS A 923 26.82 6.81 18.26
C HIS A 923 27.04 7.02 19.75
N ALA A 924 26.86 8.25 20.24
CA ALA A 924 26.94 8.55 21.65
C ALA A 924 25.88 7.76 22.44
N ASP A 925 24.64 7.69 21.92
CA ASP A 925 23.55 6.93 22.51
C ASP A 925 23.84 5.41 22.55
N ILE A 926 24.42 4.83 21.48
CA ILE A 926 24.82 3.40 21.46
C ILE A 926 25.92 3.13 22.49
N LEU A 927 26.97 3.97 22.52
CA LEU A 927 28.07 3.80 23.47
C LEU A 927 27.60 3.97 24.92
N ALA A 928 26.72 4.94 25.18
CA ALA A 928 26.07 5.12 26.48
C ALA A 928 25.19 3.92 26.86
N GLY A 929 24.47 3.34 25.90
CA GLY A 929 23.65 2.14 26.08
C GLY A 929 24.46 0.90 26.49
N LEU A 930 25.76 0.87 26.17
CA LEU A 930 26.71 -0.17 26.62
C LEU A 930 27.28 0.10 28.03
N GLY A 931 26.89 1.21 28.68
CA GLY A 931 27.30 1.55 30.04
C GLY A 931 28.53 2.47 30.13
N TYR A 932 29.03 2.98 29.00
CA TYR A 932 30.17 3.91 28.97
C TYR A 932 29.75 5.37 29.08
N GLU A 933 30.67 6.24 29.50
CA GLU A 933 30.45 7.68 29.44
C GLU A 933 30.61 8.17 27.99
N ALA A 934 29.55 8.77 27.42
CA ALA A 934 29.55 9.28 26.06
C ALA A 934 28.87 10.66 25.96
N HIS A 935 29.49 11.58 25.21
CA HIS A 935 29.03 12.96 25.05
C HIS A 935 28.84 13.31 23.57
N GLN A 936 27.89 14.21 23.29
CA GLN A 936 27.68 14.76 21.96
C GLN A 936 28.26 16.17 21.84
N GLY A 937 29.13 16.44 20.84
CA GLY A 937 29.68 17.78 20.58
C GLY A 937 31.13 17.77 20.07
N GLU A 938 31.74 18.95 19.96
CA GLU A 938 33.18 19.11 19.74
C GLU A 938 33.95 19.16 21.05
N ILE A 939 35.25 18.83 21.02
CA ILE A 939 36.10 18.88 22.22
C ILE A 939 36.13 20.29 22.86
N ILE A 940 35.98 21.32 22.03
CA ILE A 940 35.99 22.73 22.45
C ILE A 940 34.72 23.16 23.21
N ASP A 941 33.63 22.37 23.11
CA ASP A 941 32.35 22.67 23.77
C ASP A 941 32.31 22.23 25.24
N HIS A 942 33.37 21.56 25.72
CA HIS A 942 33.44 20.98 27.05
C HIS A 942 34.48 21.66 27.94
N ASP A 943 34.46 21.35 29.24
CA ASP A 943 35.51 21.73 30.17
C ASP A 943 35.82 20.60 31.17
N TRP A 944 36.94 19.90 30.94
CA TRP A 944 37.40 18.76 31.73
C TRP A 944 38.88 18.91 32.12
N PRO A 945 39.25 19.93 32.91
CA PRO A 945 40.65 20.25 33.19
C PRO A 945 41.39 19.09 33.89
N GLU A 946 42.55 18.72 33.35
CA GLU A 946 43.46 17.68 33.88
C GLU A 946 42.77 16.34 34.23
N ARG A 947 41.79 15.92 33.43
CA ARG A 947 40.99 14.71 33.67
C ARG A 947 41.60 13.45 33.04
N PHE A 948 42.10 13.54 31.81
CA PHE A 948 42.39 12.35 31.00
C PHE A 948 43.86 11.97 31.02
N SER A 949 44.13 10.67 31.10
CA SER A 949 45.47 10.10 30.94
C SER A 949 45.84 10.01 29.46
N VAL A 950 44.85 9.72 28.61
CA VAL A 950 45.01 9.72 27.16
C VAL A 950 43.88 10.49 26.51
N ILE A 951 44.22 11.30 25.51
CA ILE A 951 43.27 11.83 24.54
C ILE A 951 43.69 11.33 23.16
N SER A 952 42.79 10.65 22.46
CA SER A 952 42.96 10.26 21.07
C SER A 952 42.12 11.14 20.15
N LEU A 953 42.75 11.71 19.13
CA LEU A 953 42.12 12.46 18.06
C LEU A 953 42.32 11.69 16.74
N SER A 954 41.64 10.56 16.59
CA SER A 954 41.72 9.70 15.42
C SER A 954 40.86 10.25 14.28
N ARG A 955 41.50 10.79 13.23
CA ARG A 955 40.86 11.50 12.11
C ARG A 955 40.00 12.70 12.51
N SER A 956 40.14 13.21 13.72
CA SER A 956 39.33 14.32 14.25
C SER A 956 40.02 15.66 13.99
N LEU A 957 41.33 15.75 14.26
CA LEU A 957 42.07 17.01 14.12
C LEU A 957 42.06 17.56 12.69
N GLU A 958 42.15 16.69 11.68
CA GLU A 958 42.10 17.08 10.26
C GLU A 958 40.72 17.55 9.78
N ARG A 959 39.69 17.44 10.63
CA ARG A 959 38.28 17.81 10.35
C ARG A 959 37.79 19.00 11.17
N MET A 960 38.52 19.38 12.22
CA MET A 960 38.18 20.54 13.06
C MET A 960 38.36 21.83 12.27
N ALA A 961 37.56 22.86 12.57
CA ALA A 961 37.70 24.17 11.94
C ALA A 961 38.99 24.91 12.38
N ASP A 962 39.33 24.78 13.67
CA ASP A 962 40.55 25.34 14.27
C ASP A 962 41.33 24.21 14.99
N PRO A 963 42.32 23.60 14.31
CA PRO A 963 43.09 22.51 14.89
C PRO A 963 43.98 22.98 16.05
N ARG A 964 44.40 24.25 16.09
CA ARG A 964 45.20 24.78 17.22
C ARG A 964 44.34 24.90 18.47
N LEU A 965 43.13 25.42 18.35
CA LEU A 965 42.19 25.47 19.47
C LEU A 965 41.84 24.07 19.99
N GLY A 966 41.64 23.11 19.08
CA GLY A 966 41.46 21.70 19.43
C GLY A 966 42.63 21.15 20.26
N LEU A 967 43.87 21.38 19.83
CA LEU A 967 45.08 20.96 20.56
C LEU A 967 45.23 21.66 21.91
N ARG A 968 44.97 22.98 21.99
CA ARG A 968 45.00 23.71 23.27
C ARG A 968 44.00 23.14 24.28
N THR A 969 42.81 22.81 23.79
CA THR A 969 41.74 22.23 24.60
C THR A 969 42.12 20.83 25.08
N ALA A 970 42.64 19.98 24.17
CA ALA A 970 43.19 18.68 24.53
C ALA A 970 44.30 18.79 25.59
N ARG A 971 45.21 19.78 25.46
CA ARG A 971 46.27 20.03 26.45
C ARG A 971 45.73 20.38 27.84
N ARG A 972 44.67 21.20 27.89
CA ARG A 972 43.98 21.55 29.15
C ARG A 972 43.32 20.34 29.78
N PHE A 973 42.76 19.45 28.97
CA PHE A 973 42.05 18.25 29.43
C PHE A 973 42.98 17.11 29.83
N LEU A 974 44.17 17.05 29.23
CA LEU A 974 45.21 16.11 29.60
C LEU A 974 45.79 16.43 30.97
N ARG A 975 45.91 15.38 31.78
CA ARG A 975 46.75 15.41 32.99
C ARG A 975 48.19 15.80 32.62
N ARG A 976 48.94 16.32 33.59
CA ARG A 976 50.35 16.67 33.40
C ARG A 976 51.21 15.48 32.98
N ASP A 977 50.83 14.30 33.45
CA ASP A 977 51.43 12.99 33.16
C ASP A 977 50.64 12.20 32.10
N GLY A 978 49.81 12.87 31.30
CA GLY A 978 49.05 12.26 30.20
C GLY A 978 49.68 12.42 28.82
N ALA A 979 49.17 11.66 27.85
CA ALA A 979 49.66 11.65 26.47
C ALA A 979 48.53 11.84 25.43
N LEU A 980 48.88 12.47 24.31
CA LEU A 980 48.03 12.72 23.15
C LEU A 980 48.39 11.71 22.06
N PHE A 981 47.39 11.02 21.52
CA PHE A 981 47.51 10.22 20.31
C PHE A 981 46.80 10.92 19.14
N LEU A 982 47.53 11.17 18.07
CA LEU A 982 46.98 11.67 16.81
C LEU A 982 47.09 10.61 15.73
N SER A 983 46.03 10.48 14.94
CA SER A 983 45.98 9.61 13.77
C SER A 983 45.34 10.39 12.62
N MET A 984 46.06 10.53 11.51
CA MET A 984 45.62 11.35 10.36
C MET A 984 46.35 10.97 9.08
N ARG A 985 45.88 11.46 7.93
CA ARG A 985 46.56 11.23 6.65
C ARG A 985 47.91 11.95 6.57
N ASN A 986 48.88 11.32 5.92
CA ASN A 986 50.20 11.91 5.69
C ASN A 986 50.43 12.22 4.20
N ARG A 987 50.35 13.49 3.84
CA ARG A 987 50.63 13.99 2.49
C ARG A 987 52.10 13.81 2.06
N GLY A 988 53.02 13.67 3.02
CA GLY A 988 54.45 13.55 2.75
C GLY A 988 54.89 12.21 2.17
N THR A 989 54.01 11.21 2.08
CA THR A 989 54.37 9.84 1.66
C THR A 989 54.61 9.73 0.14
N MET A 990 55.47 8.79 -0.28
CA MET A 990 55.71 8.52 -1.70
C MET A 990 54.43 8.08 -2.42
N VAL A 991 53.59 7.27 -1.77
CA VAL A 991 52.31 6.82 -2.34
C VAL A 991 51.38 7.99 -2.59
N TRP A 992 51.28 8.93 -1.64
CA TRP A 992 50.47 10.14 -1.83
C TRP A 992 50.96 10.96 -3.01
N ARG A 993 52.28 11.17 -3.13
CA ARG A 993 52.90 11.89 -4.26
C ARG A 993 52.64 11.18 -5.59
N LEU A 994 52.73 9.85 -5.64
CA LEU A 994 52.42 9.06 -6.84
C LEU A 994 50.95 9.20 -7.25
N LEU A 995 50.02 9.14 -6.29
CA LEU A 995 48.60 9.34 -6.54
C LEU A 995 48.30 10.77 -7.03
N GLU A 996 48.97 11.78 -6.48
CA GLU A 996 48.87 13.17 -6.96
C GLU A 996 49.38 13.30 -8.41
N ILE A 997 50.55 12.74 -8.72
CA ILE A 997 51.15 12.79 -10.06
C ILE A 997 50.26 12.11 -11.10
N ASN A 998 49.64 10.99 -10.73
CA ASN A 998 48.73 10.25 -11.61
C ASN A 998 47.32 10.86 -11.69
N GLN A 999 47.03 11.94 -10.95
CA GLN A 999 45.70 12.57 -10.86
C GLN A 999 44.58 11.63 -10.37
N ASP A 1000 44.94 10.56 -9.66
CA ASP A 1000 44.02 9.52 -9.17
C ASP A 1000 43.87 9.53 -7.65
N ASN A 1001 44.32 10.60 -6.98
CA ASN A 1001 44.30 10.67 -5.52
C ASN A 1001 42.86 10.83 -4.98
N PRO A 1002 42.28 9.78 -4.34
CA PRO A 1002 40.89 9.82 -3.89
C PRO A 1002 40.70 10.69 -2.64
N TYR A 1003 41.78 11.01 -1.91
CA TYR A 1003 41.73 11.73 -0.65
C TYR A 1003 41.45 13.22 -0.82
N TRP A 1004 41.70 13.77 -2.02
CA TRP A 1004 41.26 15.11 -2.38
C TRP A 1004 39.73 15.24 -2.39
N GLY A 1005 39.05 14.13 -2.65
CA GLY A 1005 37.60 14.04 -2.70
C GLY A 1005 36.90 13.83 -1.35
N ASP A 1006 37.64 13.73 -0.22
CA ASP A 1006 37.04 13.47 1.09
C ASP A 1006 36.29 14.72 1.62
N LEU A 1007 34.97 14.63 1.68
CA LEU A 1007 34.09 15.73 2.09
C LEU A 1007 34.32 16.21 3.51
N ARG A 1008 34.73 15.34 4.43
CA ARG A 1008 34.89 15.72 5.84
C ARG A 1008 36.27 16.31 6.12
N ALA A 1009 37.21 16.19 5.18
CA ALA A 1009 38.57 16.68 5.32
C ALA A 1009 38.61 18.22 5.20
N VAL A 1010 39.18 18.88 6.21
CA VAL A 1010 39.39 20.34 6.20
C VAL A 1010 40.88 20.66 6.05
N HIS A 1011 41.74 19.85 6.69
CA HIS A 1011 43.19 20.05 6.73
C HIS A 1011 43.93 18.84 6.20
N LEU A 1012 45.05 19.08 5.52
CA LEU A 1012 46.01 18.04 5.15
C LEU A 1012 47.38 18.40 5.69
N PHE A 1013 47.94 17.48 6.47
CA PHE A 1013 49.25 17.64 7.09
C PHE A 1013 50.28 16.70 6.46
N ASP A 1014 51.52 17.18 6.41
CA ASP A 1014 52.69 16.32 6.36
C ASP A 1014 53.32 16.27 7.75
N ARG A 1015 54.30 15.38 7.91
CA ARG A 1015 55.00 15.16 9.17
C ARG A 1015 55.64 16.42 9.74
N GLU A 1016 56.30 17.23 8.91
CA GLU A 1016 57.00 18.43 9.36
C GLU A 1016 56.01 19.48 9.89
N ARG A 1017 54.90 19.67 9.17
CA ARG A 1017 53.89 20.67 9.53
C ARG A 1017 53.19 20.33 10.83
N ILE A 1018 52.70 19.11 10.99
CA ILE A 1018 52.01 18.73 12.24
C ILE A 1018 52.96 18.75 13.45
N SER A 1019 54.24 18.40 13.26
CA SER A 1019 55.25 18.49 14.32
C SER A 1019 55.44 19.92 14.80
N ALA A 1020 55.54 20.87 13.86
CA ALA A 1020 55.66 22.29 14.18
C ALA A 1020 54.44 22.79 14.97
N VAL A 1021 53.23 22.42 14.54
CA VAL A 1021 51.97 22.81 15.21
C VAL A 1021 51.92 22.26 16.63
N LEU A 1022 52.33 21.00 16.85
CA LEU A 1022 52.39 20.43 18.19
C LEU A 1022 53.34 21.20 19.11
N ILE A 1023 54.54 21.53 18.63
CA ILE A 1023 55.54 22.29 19.40
C ILE A 1023 55.01 23.70 19.75
N GLU A 1024 54.41 24.37 18.78
CA GLU A 1024 53.79 25.70 18.97
C GLU A 1024 52.67 25.66 20.01
N GLU A 1025 51.92 24.56 20.09
CA GLU A 1025 50.87 24.33 21.07
C GLU A 1025 51.36 23.69 22.38
N ASN A 1026 52.69 23.71 22.61
CA ASN A 1026 53.38 23.19 23.81
C ASN A 1026 53.17 21.70 24.06
N PHE A 1027 53.16 20.92 22.98
CA PHE A 1027 53.36 19.48 23.01
C PHE A 1027 54.76 19.14 22.52
N ARG A 1028 55.33 18.07 23.09
CA ARG A 1028 56.56 17.45 22.64
C ARG A 1028 56.20 16.13 21.93
N PRO A 1029 56.33 16.05 20.59
CA PRO A 1029 56.18 14.80 19.86
C PRO A 1029 57.27 13.80 20.29
N LEU A 1030 56.87 12.58 20.66
CA LEU A 1030 57.78 11.53 21.14
C LEU A 1030 58.00 10.44 20.09
N SER A 1031 56.94 10.06 19.38
CA SER A 1031 56.98 8.97 18.41
C SER A 1031 56.19 9.32 17.16
N PHE A 1032 56.72 8.90 16.01
CA PHE A 1032 56.05 8.95 14.72
C PHE A 1032 56.03 7.54 14.14
N MET A 1033 54.88 7.14 13.62
CA MET A 1033 54.64 5.79 13.18
C MET A 1033 53.71 5.77 11.97
N ILE A 1034 53.72 4.67 11.24
CA ILE A 1034 52.69 4.39 10.25
C ILE A 1034 51.43 4.03 11.01
N ASP A 1035 50.31 4.62 10.61
CA ASP A 1035 49.03 4.34 11.23
C ASP A 1035 48.54 2.94 10.86
N GLU A 1036 48.17 2.15 11.86
CA GLU A 1036 47.71 0.77 11.68
C GLU A 1036 46.22 0.67 11.33
N ARG A 1037 45.44 1.72 11.53
CA ARG A 1037 44.00 1.74 11.25
C ARG A 1037 43.68 2.23 9.83
N TYR A 1038 44.56 3.04 9.22
CA TYR A 1038 44.26 3.76 7.97
C TYR A 1038 45.36 3.67 6.90
N PRO A 1039 45.00 3.39 5.63
CA PRO A 1039 45.93 3.49 4.50
C PRO A 1039 46.53 4.90 4.39
N LEU A 1040 47.86 4.99 4.24
CA LEU A 1040 48.62 6.25 4.16
C LEU A 1040 48.52 7.16 5.39
N GLY A 1041 48.04 6.64 6.51
CA GLY A 1041 47.99 7.36 7.77
C GLY A 1041 49.35 7.45 8.45
N MET A 1042 49.52 8.49 9.27
CA MET A 1042 50.57 8.60 10.28
C MET A 1042 49.94 8.65 11.67
N GLY A 1043 50.56 7.92 12.60
CA GLY A 1043 50.33 8.04 14.03
C GLY A 1043 51.38 8.93 14.68
N ILE A 1044 50.97 9.72 15.67
CA ILE A 1044 51.87 10.57 16.46
C ILE A 1044 51.50 10.43 17.93
N ILE A 1045 52.51 10.14 18.75
CA ILE A 1045 52.38 10.21 20.21
C ILE A 1045 53.08 11.48 20.65
N ALA A 1046 52.38 12.33 21.39
CA ALA A 1046 52.92 13.55 21.95
C ALA A 1046 52.54 13.69 23.43
N VAL A 1047 53.41 14.31 24.22
CA VAL A 1047 53.13 14.63 25.62
C VAL A 1047 53.16 16.14 25.81
N ARG A 1048 52.65 16.64 26.92
CA ARG A 1048 52.79 18.06 27.26
C ARG A 1048 54.28 18.41 27.39
N ASP A 1049 54.67 19.63 27.03
CA ASP A 1049 56.07 20.04 27.15
C ASP A 1049 56.55 20.11 28.62
N ASP A 1050 55.62 20.31 29.55
CA ASP A 1050 55.84 20.24 31.00
C ASP A 1050 55.76 18.81 31.59
N PHE A 1051 55.68 17.78 30.74
CA PHE A 1051 55.62 16.37 31.15
C PHE A 1051 56.99 15.86 31.64
N PRO A 1052 57.06 15.30 32.87
CA PRO A 1052 58.29 14.70 33.40
C PRO A 1052 58.54 13.32 32.77
N LEU A 1053 59.50 13.23 31.83
CA LEU A 1053 59.93 11.93 31.28
C LEU A 1053 60.86 11.20 32.26
N HIS A 1054 60.67 9.89 32.43
CA HIS A 1054 61.61 9.04 33.14
C HIS A 1054 62.84 8.74 32.27
N ALA A 1055 64.00 8.47 32.90
CA ALA A 1055 65.27 8.26 32.18
C ALA A 1055 65.18 7.12 31.13
N ASP A 1056 64.41 6.06 31.39
CA ASP A 1056 64.22 4.92 30.47
C ASP A 1056 63.36 5.26 29.23
N GLN A 1057 62.63 6.38 29.23
CA GLN A 1057 61.76 6.82 28.14
C GLN A 1057 62.49 7.72 27.09
N THR A 1058 63.77 8.04 27.30
CA THR A 1058 64.54 8.96 26.43
C THR A 1058 65.39 8.29 25.34
N MET A 1059 65.42 6.96 25.28
CA MET A 1059 66.42 6.22 24.47
C MET A 1059 66.15 6.13 22.96
N ASN A 1060 65.10 6.76 22.41
CA ASN A 1060 64.71 6.57 21.00
C ASN A 1060 64.43 7.86 20.19
N THR A 1061 65.15 8.95 20.44
CA THR A 1061 65.17 10.11 19.52
C THR A 1061 66.27 9.96 18.45
N PRO A 1062 65.96 9.92 17.13
CA PRO A 1062 66.98 10.05 16.10
C PRO A 1062 67.37 11.53 15.96
N ALA A 1063 68.54 11.88 16.50
CA ALA A 1063 69.19 13.16 16.24
C ALA A 1063 69.96 13.13 14.89
N SER A 1064 69.64 14.08 14.02
CA SER A 1064 70.51 14.72 13.02
C SER A 1064 71.49 13.88 12.18
N ARG A 1065 71.09 13.53 10.94
CA ARG A 1065 71.93 13.51 9.71
C ARG A 1065 70.97 13.78 8.55
N GLY A 1066 71.07 14.83 7.72
CA GLY A 1066 72.25 15.48 7.18
C GLY A 1066 72.60 14.85 5.83
N SER A 1067 72.23 15.52 4.74
CA SER A 1067 72.56 15.28 3.32
C SER A 1067 71.93 14.07 2.58
N ALA A 1068 71.34 14.38 1.42
CA ALA A 1068 70.88 13.46 0.39
C ALA A 1068 72.01 12.62 -0.21
N PRO A 1069 71.68 11.47 -0.84
CA PRO A 1069 72.17 11.28 -2.20
C PRO A 1069 71.18 10.63 -3.17
N ASP A 1070 71.50 10.85 -4.44
CA ASP A 1070 70.88 10.41 -5.70
C ASP A 1070 70.46 8.93 -5.77
N PHE A 1071 69.32 8.69 -6.42
CA PHE A 1071 68.93 7.39 -6.94
C PHE A 1071 69.71 7.10 -8.23
N ALA A 1072 70.71 6.23 -8.14
CA ALA A 1072 71.29 5.53 -9.29
C ALA A 1072 70.65 4.13 -9.41
N LEU A 1073 70.20 3.81 -10.62
CA LEU A 1073 69.79 2.48 -11.08
C LEU A 1073 70.89 1.44 -10.88
N MET A 1074 70.55 0.24 -10.40
CA MET A 1074 71.10 -1.02 -10.91
C MET A 1074 70.34 -2.26 -10.41
N ASP A 1075 70.19 -3.20 -11.35
CA ASP A 1075 69.68 -4.57 -11.27
C ASP A 1075 70.38 -5.44 -10.20
N THR A 1076 69.68 -6.47 -9.69
CA THR A 1076 69.92 -7.91 -9.99
C THR A 1076 69.30 -8.85 -8.93
N GLU A 1077 68.64 -9.90 -9.45
CA GLU A 1077 68.65 -11.33 -9.04
C GLU A 1077 68.23 -11.77 -7.61
N ARG A 1078 67.10 -12.50 -7.50
CA ARG A 1078 66.96 -13.98 -7.32
C ARG A 1078 67.46 -14.54 -5.99
N ASP A 1079 66.54 -15.06 -5.17
CA ASP A 1079 66.36 -16.48 -4.79
C ASP A 1079 65.34 -16.57 -3.63
N THR A 1080 64.24 -17.33 -3.78
CA THR A 1080 63.94 -18.62 -3.09
C THR A 1080 64.23 -18.57 -1.58
N ASP A 1081 63.30 -18.84 -0.66
CA ASP A 1081 62.48 -20.04 -0.58
C ASP A 1081 61.48 -19.97 0.61
N GLU A 1082 60.49 -20.86 0.56
CA GLU A 1082 59.78 -21.50 1.69
C GLU A 1082 58.81 -20.72 2.62
N ARG A 1083 57.53 -21.11 2.50
CA ARG A 1083 56.44 -21.07 3.52
C ARG A 1083 56.74 -22.08 4.67
N PRO A 1084 55.86 -22.32 5.68
CA PRO A 1084 54.56 -21.69 6.04
C PRO A 1084 54.38 -21.37 7.54
N HIS A 1085 53.50 -20.40 7.84
CA HIS A 1085 52.25 -20.62 8.57
C HIS A 1085 51.30 -19.44 8.41
#